data_AF-F0ZY54-F1
#
_entry.id   AF-F0ZY54-F1
#
_cell.length_a   1.000
_cell.length_b   1.000
_cell.length_c   1.000
_cell.angle_alpha   90.00
_cell.angle_beta   90.00
_cell.angle_gamma   90.00
#
_symmetry.space_group_name_H-M   'P 1'
#
loop_
_entity.id
_entity.type
_entity.pdbx_description
1 polymer ?
#
loop_
_entity_poly.entity_id
_entity_poly.type
_entity_poly.pdbx_seq_one_letter_code
_entity_poly.pdbx_strand_id
1 'polypeptide(L)'
;MAEPEVEKKFIEDSLGVVGGIFGEQITHTVWVEANKSPTLAGTGFNKRLIVVGKYKLISIKKGTFGKSVELEFHLYNVSEICSESEDSISIKYNGENGEPLGVSIKGPLEKLQHLVRAIRTSYRKITCGFSEQTVMKINLQENKMIEFEEPLIMSAAHGFTDTYIAHSYFYKTVSTLDFVRMIEALYSTDCNELDFSQCPGIDPASELSFNLFTAIISLRHNTYFKSINLSCLPHANITNAIGMALETNKSITKLNLSNLRVEQSFQPLANGLIKNPNNSIQSIDLSKNSIPFPVMATLCDCFSKYSHGLVSLNLSKCELLPKSIVILFQSFERNFGMSLAIKYLNLSHNKFGDLGSQSIASWMAKIKGYHSLECLILSNCQLNFQIMGPPLRVVDVAHLDLSMNKIDRASSKLLGSEVFDSVAALKYLNFSGCAFNAESLEDIFISFNRNKKICNFQINLSHNALGAREATILSKSISGCRYLEAIDLSHNRLNCRSLMELLGAIKNIDQFNLHELNMGNNYFSQGPEGDQFCTQLAYLINTFPTIRTINISGGRYPLAKSLTPLLEALVNNKSLKELDISDNGLGDTMASIIGEMLRSNATIMYLNLDNNQFGLSGWASIAQPLLYDINRTLNHLIFPKTLASAYTSTIIQNFTSAQLFGSLSKDKRTQIIQLFQKMQDKLAENRFETSVLDSSNIYVSEYAIKQTYDVVLPNIACPLVPVPEHLSSLPPPPSPLSDINKTSATLSSSNTTPSNTSSSPLNVTPLSATTIEKKTHSRTDSNSSTTSNSGITTSTSATTTVAAATTNKPAVQNITNNSHVMNSPLTAAPPRALITQTSDWQPDESSEADIYESSNTNSYVAYSSEDDESDYTQNSEYESSSNERKKPIRKSKPKSKPNIIKSSFKSVPTQQHQQQQQQQPEQPEQLQTQPLQEQFQSDSQTEVL
;
A
#
# COMPACT_ATOMS: atom_id res chain seq x y z
N MET A 1 44.37 -53.27 0.49
CA MET A 1 44.85 -52.27 1.46
C MET A 1 43.65 -51.74 2.23
N ALA A 2 43.79 -51.45 3.53
CA ALA A 2 42.75 -50.72 4.26
C ALA A 2 42.55 -49.32 3.64
N GLU A 3 41.33 -48.78 3.74
CA GLU A 3 41.09 -47.40 3.30
C GLU A 3 41.67 -46.43 4.34
N PRO A 4 42.28 -45.29 3.95
CA PRO A 4 42.92 -44.42 4.93
C PRO A 4 41.87 -43.71 5.79
N GLU A 5 41.94 -43.86 7.11
CA GLU A 5 41.07 -43.10 8.00
C GLU A 5 41.37 -41.59 7.92
N VAL A 6 40.33 -40.78 8.02
CA VAL A 6 40.37 -39.32 8.15
C VAL A 6 39.46 -39.01 9.32
N GLU A 7 39.95 -38.36 10.38
CA GLU A 7 39.10 -38.04 11.54
C GLU A 7 37.83 -37.30 11.09
N LYS A 8 36.67 -37.76 11.59
CA LYS A 8 35.35 -37.17 11.34
C LYS A 8 35.36 -35.65 11.56
N LYS A 9 36.00 -35.19 12.64
CA LYS A 9 36.18 -33.76 12.93
C LYS A 9 36.85 -32.98 11.80
N PHE A 10 37.91 -33.51 11.15
CA PHE A 10 38.55 -32.80 10.04
C PHE A 10 37.60 -32.65 8.82
N ILE A 11 36.72 -33.64 8.61
CA ILE A 11 35.70 -33.57 7.55
C ILE A 11 34.65 -32.51 7.91
N GLU A 12 34.21 -32.49 9.16
CA GLU A 12 33.24 -31.50 9.68
C GLU A 12 33.81 -30.09 9.66
N ASP A 13 35.05 -29.88 10.13
CA ASP A 13 35.78 -28.61 10.06
C ASP A 13 35.98 -28.14 8.59
N SER A 14 36.21 -29.07 7.64
CA SER A 14 36.35 -28.78 6.20
C SER A 14 35.01 -28.48 5.51
N LEU A 15 33.92 -29.04 6.02
CA LEU A 15 32.57 -28.68 5.59
C LEU A 15 32.15 -27.32 6.17
N GLY A 16 32.56 -27.02 7.40
CA GLY A 16 32.49 -25.71 8.02
C GLY A 16 31.09 -25.31 8.50
N VAL A 17 31.01 -24.12 9.10
CA VAL A 17 29.80 -23.58 9.77
C VAL A 17 29.16 -22.46 8.92
N VAL A 18 29.28 -22.55 7.59
CA VAL A 18 29.06 -21.44 6.63
C VAL A 18 27.59 -21.17 6.37
N GLY A 19 26.91 -20.67 7.38
CA GLY A 19 25.48 -20.34 7.38
C GLY A 19 24.86 -20.26 8.78
N GLY A 20 25.64 -20.51 9.84
CA GLY A 20 25.21 -20.43 11.23
C GLY A 20 24.77 -21.78 11.81
N ILE A 21 23.82 -21.73 12.74
CA ILE A 21 23.41 -22.86 13.60
C ILE A 21 22.93 -24.12 12.87
N PHE A 22 22.51 -24.02 11.61
CA PHE A 22 21.97 -25.15 10.85
C PHE A 22 23.03 -26.15 10.36
N GLY A 23 24.29 -25.70 10.21
CA GLY A 23 25.44 -26.55 9.86
C GLY A 23 25.36 -27.30 8.51
N GLU A 24 26.48 -27.94 8.15
CA GLU A 24 26.55 -28.87 7.03
C GLU A 24 26.58 -30.31 7.57
N GLN A 25 25.61 -31.14 7.18
CA GLN A 25 25.59 -32.55 7.55
C GLN A 25 26.23 -33.41 6.45
N ILE A 26 27.15 -34.30 6.82
CA ILE A 26 27.67 -35.34 5.93
C ILE A 26 26.53 -36.28 5.53
N THR A 27 26.23 -36.37 4.23
CA THR A 27 25.22 -37.31 3.69
C THR A 27 25.85 -38.58 3.11
N HIS A 28 27.07 -38.49 2.56
CA HIS A 28 27.83 -39.66 2.09
C HIS A 28 29.34 -39.39 2.03
N THR A 29 30.14 -40.44 2.22
CA THR A 29 31.61 -40.41 2.11
C THR A 29 32.11 -41.62 1.35
N VAL A 30 32.93 -41.42 0.31
CA VAL A 30 33.43 -42.54 -0.51
C VAL A 30 34.87 -42.33 -0.97
N TRP A 31 35.69 -43.37 -0.81
CA TRP A 31 37.03 -43.42 -1.36
C TRP A 31 37.01 -43.91 -2.81
N VAL A 32 37.48 -43.04 -3.71
CA VAL A 32 37.51 -43.19 -5.18
C VAL A 32 38.83 -42.61 -5.73
N GLU A 33 39.06 -42.71 -7.03
CA GLU A 33 40.13 -41.99 -7.73
C GLU A 33 39.57 -40.78 -8.47
N ALA A 34 40.19 -39.61 -8.37
CA ALA A 34 39.76 -38.41 -9.09
C ALA A 34 40.92 -37.61 -9.68
N ASN A 35 40.68 -36.90 -10.79
CA ASN A 35 41.65 -36.03 -11.45
C ASN A 35 42.09 -34.86 -10.54
N LYS A 36 43.38 -34.49 -10.54
CA LYS A 36 43.87 -33.46 -9.58
C LYS A 36 43.18 -32.11 -9.76
N SER A 37 43.11 -31.60 -10.99
CA SER A 37 42.62 -30.26 -11.35
C SER A 37 41.11 -30.23 -11.60
N PRO A 38 40.44 -29.07 -11.48
CA PRO A 38 39.04 -28.87 -11.86
C PRO A 38 38.83 -28.83 -13.40
N THR A 39 39.71 -29.47 -14.15
CA THR A 39 39.70 -29.50 -15.62
C THR A 39 39.59 -30.95 -16.10
N LEU A 40 38.62 -31.22 -16.96
CA LEU A 40 38.31 -32.56 -17.51
C LEU A 40 39.50 -33.21 -18.25
N ALA A 41 40.49 -32.42 -18.69
CA ALA A 41 41.73 -32.90 -19.32
C ALA A 41 42.83 -33.31 -18.32
N GLY A 42 42.56 -33.29 -17.00
CA GLY A 42 43.55 -33.59 -15.95
C GLY A 42 43.97 -35.05 -15.91
N THR A 43 45.13 -35.38 -16.49
CA THR A 43 45.62 -36.76 -16.68
C THR A 43 45.96 -37.54 -15.40
N GLY A 44 46.17 -36.86 -14.27
CA GLY A 44 46.62 -37.46 -13.01
C GLY A 44 45.49 -37.83 -12.04
N PHE A 45 45.02 -39.08 -12.10
CA PHE A 45 44.13 -39.66 -11.09
C PHE A 45 44.86 -39.86 -9.75
N ASN A 46 44.19 -39.53 -8.64
CA ASN A 46 44.69 -39.69 -7.27
C ASN A 46 43.60 -40.30 -6.39
N LYS A 47 43.93 -41.26 -5.51
CA LYS A 47 42.99 -41.74 -4.49
C LYS A 47 42.60 -40.60 -3.55
N ARG A 48 41.30 -40.31 -3.47
CA ARG A 48 40.68 -39.18 -2.77
C ARG A 48 39.42 -39.63 -2.05
N LEU A 49 39.10 -38.95 -0.95
CA LEU A 49 37.85 -39.10 -0.23
C LEU A 49 36.89 -38.03 -0.73
N ILE A 50 35.86 -38.43 -1.46
CA ILE A 50 34.76 -37.54 -1.84
C ILE A 50 33.75 -37.54 -0.69
N VAL A 51 33.38 -36.34 -0.26
CA VAL A 51 32.39 -36.11 0.79
C VAL A 51 31.25 -35.29 0.20
N VAL A 52 30.04 -35.83 0.30
CA VAL A 52 28.81 -35.12 -0.05
C VAL A 52 28.20 -34.61 1.25
N GLY A 53 28.01 -33.30 1.35
CA GLY A 53 27.27 -32.66 2.44
C GLY A 53 25.76 -32.63 2.16
N LYS A 54 25.07 -31.63 2.71
CA LYS A 54 23.67 -31.31 2.41
C LYS A 54 23.55 -30.24 1.32
N TYR A 55 24.54 -29.35 1.25
CA TYR A 55 24.61 -28.14 0.45
C TYR A 55 25.84 -28.13 -0.48
N LYS A 56 26.98 -28.72 -0.08
CA LYS A 56 28.22 -28.72 -0.89
C LYS A 56 28.87 -30.10 -1.05
N LEU A 57 29.83 -30.19 -1.98
CA LEU A 57 30.70 -31.37 -2.18
C LEU A 57 32.17 -30.96 -2.01
N ILE A 58 32.94 -31.77 -1.28
CA ILE A 58 34.40 -31.59 -1.14
C ILE A 58 35.19 -32.85 -1.50
N SER A 59 36.41 -32.64 -1.99
CA SER A 59 37.37 -33.71 -2.33
C SER A 59 38.62 -33.59 -1.45
N ILE A 60 38.79 -34.52 -0.52
CA ILE A 60 39.92 -34.56 0.42
C ILE A 60 41.01 -35.51 -0.10
N LYS A 61 42.28 -35.06 -0.06
CA LYS A 61 43.47 -35.89 -0.26
C LYS A 61 44.21 -36.09 1.07
N LYS A 62 44.66 -37.33 1.32
CA LYS A 62 45.60 -37.65 2.41
C LYS A 62 47.00 -37.79 1.82
N GLY A 63 47.88 -36.83 2.11
CA GLY A 63 49.28 -36.82 1.69
C GLY A 63 50.23 -37.29 2.81
N THR A 64 51.52 -37.34 2.50
CA THR A 64 52.58 -37.67 3.48
C THR A 64 52.77 -36.61 4.56
N PHE A 65 52.37 -35.37 4.31
CA PHE A 65 52.54 -34.22 5.21
C PHE A 65 51.23 -33.74 5.87
N GLY A 66 50.09 -34.39 5.62
CA GLY A 66 48.80 -33.98 6.17
C GLY A 66 47.60 -34.31 5.28
N LYS A 67 46.47 -33.68 5.57
CA LYS A 67 45.20 -33.77 4.82
C LYS A 67 44.96 -32.42 4.12
N SER A 68 44.49 -32.43 2.88
CA SER A 68 44.13 -31.23 2.12
C SER A 68 42.74 -31.38 1.50
N VAL A 69 41.93 -30.31 1.55
CA VAL A 69 40.79 -30.14 0.62
C VAL A 69 41.39 -29.67 -0.71
N GLU A 70 41.03 -30.34 -1.81
CA GLU A 70 41.61 -30.05 -3.13
C GLU A 70 40.58 -29.55 -4.16
N LEU A 71 39.29 -29.81 -3.92
CA LEU A 71 38.16 -29.26 -4.66
C LEU A 71 37.01 -29.05 -3.68
N GLU A 72 36.26 -27.97 -3.87
CA GLU A 72 35.05 -27.61 -3.13
C GLU A 72 34.09 -26.87 -4.07
N PHE A 73 32.80 -27.18 -4.03
CA PHE A 73 31.75 -26.42 -4.71
C PHE A 73 30.36 -26.67 -4.10
N HIS A 74 29.50 -25.65 -4.12
CA HIS A 74 28.09 -25.77 -3.73
C HIS A 74 27.31 -26.58 -4.76
N LEU A 75 26.30 -27.34 -4.33
CA LEU A 75 25.52 -28.24 -5.20
C LEU A 75 24.73 -27.48 -6.28
N TYR A 76 24.32 -26.22 -6.05
CA TYR A 76 23.73 -25.37 -7.10
C TYR A 76 24.66 -25.09 -8.29
N ASN A 77 25.98 -25.19 -8.14
CA ASN A 77 26.91 -25.00 -9.26
C ASN A 77 26.99 -26.21 -10.20
N VAL A 78 26.50 -27.38 -9.79
CA VAL A 78 26.59 -28.62 -10.59
C VAL A 78 25.57 -28.57 -11.73
N SER A 79 26.09 -28.56 -12.96
CA SER A 79 25.30 -28.34 -14.18
C SER A 79 24.98 -29.65 -14.92
N GLU A 80 25.89 -30.62 -14.92
CA GLU A 80 25.69 -31.95 -15.51
C GLU A 80 26.50 -33.02 -14.77
N ILE A 81 25.92 -34.20 -14.55
CA ILE A 81 26.66 -35.44 -14.25
C ILE A 81 26.54 -36.36 -15.46
N CYS A 82 27.67 -36.75 -16.05
CA CYS A 82 27.73 -37.57 -17.25
C CYS A 82 28.65 -38.79 -17.11
N SER A 83 28.38 -39.85 -17.88
CA SER A 83 29.22 -41.05 -17.92
C SER A 83 30.38 -40.90 -18.91
N GLU A 84 31.58 -41.35 -18.54
CA GLU A 84 32.79 -41.31 -19.38
C GLU A 84 33.19 -42.71 -19.87
N SER A 85 33.18 -43.70 -18.98
CA SER A 85 33.31 -45.14 -19.29
C SER A 85 32.43 -45.94 -18.32
N GLU A 86 32.48 -47.27 -18.29
CA GLU A 86 31.73 -48.06 -17.30
C GLU A 86 32.17 -47.71 -15.86
N ASP A 87 33.47 -47.69 -15.58
CA ASP A 87 34.05 -47.38 -14.26
C ASP A 87 34.33 -45.88 -14.01
N SER A 88 33.83 -44.95 -14.84
CA SER A 88 33.97 -43.51 -14.58
C SER A 88 32.76 -42.62 -14.89
N ILE A 89 32.68 -41.53 -14.15
CA ILE A 89 31.71 -40.43 -14.30
C ILE A 89 32.47 -39.09 -14.23
N SER A 90 31.93 -38.05 -14.87
CA SER A 90 32.33 -36.67 -14.57
C SER A 90 31.18 -35.82 -14.05
N ILE A 91 31.51 -34.97 -13.09
CA ILE A 91 30.64 -33.94 -12.53
C ILE A 91 31.12 -32.61 -13.11
N LYS A 92 30.31 -32.00 -13.97
CA LYS A 92 30.53 -30.65 -14.51
C LYS A 92 29.87 -29.64 -13.59
N TYR A 93 30.57 -28.56 -13.28
CA TYR A 93 30.08 -27.52 -12.40
C TYR A 93 30.66 -26.15 -12.80
N ASN A 94 29.97 -25.09 -12.43
CA ASN A 94 30.44 -23.73 -12.67
C ASN A 94 31.34 -23.27 -11.51
N GLY A 95 32.48 -22.64 -11.82
CA GLY A 95 33.32 -21.98 -10.84
C GLY A 95 32.72 -20.67 -10.32
N GLU A 96 33.42 -19.99 -9.41
CA GLU A 96 32.89 -18.78 -8.75
C GLU A 96 32.69 -17.59 -9.71
N ASN A 97 33.34 -17.59 -10.87
CA ASN A 97 33.22 -16.58 -11.91
C ASN A 97 32.34 -17.07 -13.09
N GLY A 98 31.66 -18.20 -12.93
CA GLY A 98 30.85 -18.84 -13.99
C GLY A 98 31.64 -19.67 -15.01
N GLU A 99 32.94 -19.90 -14.77
CA GLU A 99 33.80 -20.70 -15.65
C GLU A 99 33.40 -22.19 -15.62
N PRO A 100 33.37 -22.90 -16.77
CA PRO A 100 32.98 -24.31 -16.81
C PRO A 100 34.12 -25.21 -16.32
N LEU A 101 33.93 -25.83 -15.16
CA LEU A 101 34.85 -26.75 -14.49
C LEU A 101 34.31 -28.19 -14.52
N GLY A 102 35.17 -29.16 -14.21
CA GLY A 102 34.74 -30.54 -14.05
C GLY A 102 35.75 -31.46 -13.37
N VAL A 103 35.21 -32.39 -12.58
CA VAL A 103 35.95 -33.45 -11.89
C VAL A 103 35.54 -34.81 -12.46
N SER A 104 36.53 -35.58 -12.91
CA SER A 104 36.35 -36.95 -13.43
C SER A 104 36.73 -37.95 -12.35
N ILE A 105 35.82 -38.86 -12.03
CA ILE A 105 35.86 -39.77 -10.88
C ILE A 105 35.81 -41.22 -11.38
N LYS A 106 36.70 -42.06 -10.86
CA LYS A 106 36.85 -43.49 -11.16
C LYS A 106 36.67 -44.33 -9.90
N GLY A 107 36.01 -45.47 -10.05
CA GLY A 107 35.85 -46.46 -8.98
C GLY A 107 34.84 -47.55 -9.34
N PRO A 108 34.68 -48.55 -8.46
CA PRO A 108 33.69 -49.62 -8.65
C PRO A 108 32.28 -49.06 -8.84
N LEU A 109 31.50 -49.68 -9.74
CA LEU A 109 30.14 -49.27 -10.11
C LEU A 109 29.26 -48.96 -8.88
N GLU A 110 29.22 -49.84 -7.89
CA GLU A 110 28.49 -49.69 -6.61
C GLU A 110 28.85 -48.37 -5.89
N LYS A 111 30.14 -48.06 -5.75
CA LYS A 111 30.63 -46.81 -5.13
C LYS A 111 30.21 -45.57 -5.94
N LEU A 112 30.20 -45.65 -7.27
CA LEU A 112 29.78 -44.55 -8.13
C LEU A 112 28.25 -44.36 -8.10
N GLN A 113 27.49 -45.44 -8.11
CA GLN A 113 26.03 -45.45 -7.96
C GLN A 113 25.59 -44.79 -6.65
N HIS A 114 26.19 -45.18 -5.51
CA HIS A 114 25.88 -44.57 -4.21
C HIS A 114 26.29 -43.09 -4.13
N LEU A 115 27.42 -42.71 -4.72
CA LEU A 115 27.85 -41.30 -4.83
C LEU A 115 26.84 -40.47 -5.63
N VAL A 116 26.43 -40.95 -6.82
CA VAL A 116 25.42 -40.29 -7.66
C VAL A 116 24.08 -40.19 -6.92
N ARG A 117 23.65 -41.25 -6.23
CA ARG A 117 22.44 -41.23 -5.40
C ARG A 117 22.52 -40.21 -4.28
N ALA A 118 23.65 -40.09 -3.58
CA ALA A 118 23.84 -39.11 -2.52
C ALA A 118 23.77 -37.66 -3.03
N ILE A 119 24.45 -37.36 -4.14
CA ILE A 119 24.42 -36.03 -4.78
C ILE A 119 22.98 -35.69 -5.20
N ARG A 120 22.29 -36.60 -5.90
CA ARG A 120 20.88 -36.44 -6.29
C ARG A 120 19.94 -36.25 -5.09
N THR A 121 20.18 -36.97 -3.99
CA THR A 121 19.35 -36.92 -2.78
C THR A 121 19.51 -35.60 -2.02
N SER A 122 20.71 -35.03 -2.01
CA SER A 122 20.98 -33.74 -1.38
C SER A 122 20.49 -32.58 -2.26
N TYR A 123 20.79 -32.63 -3.57
CA TYR A 123 20.32 -31.65 -4.54
C TYR A 123 18.78 -31.55 -4.57
N ARG A 124 18.05 -32.68 -4.61
CA ARG A 124 16.58 -32.67 -4.66
C ARG A 124 15.93 -31.98 -3.46
N LYS A 125 16.56 -31.97 -2.28
CA LYS A 125 16.06 -31.27 -1.08
C LYS A 125 16.14 -29.75 -1.21
N ILE A 126 17.22 -29.24 -1.80
CA ILE A 126 17.47 -27.80 -1.94
C ILE A 126 16.90 -27.19 -3.24
N THR A 127 16.45 -28.04 -4.17
CA THR A 127 15.75 -27.65 -5.41
C THR A 127 14.27 -28.04 -5.42
N CYS A 128 13.59 -27.95 -4.27
CA CYS A 128 12.14 -28.15 -4.21
C CYS A 128 11.41 -27.17 -5.14
N GLY A 129 10.52 -27.68 -6.00
CA GLY A 129 9.75 -26.87 -6.96
C GLY A 129 10.51 -26.34 -8.19
N PHE A 130 11.80 -26.65 -8.35
CA PHE A 130 12.56 -26.28 -9.55
C PHE A 130 12.00 -27.00 -10.79
N SER A 131 12.07 -26.36 -11.96
CA SER A 131 11.66 -27.01 -13.21
C SER A 131 12.74 -27.95 -13.74
N GLU A 132 12.34 -28.98 -14.48
CA GLU A 132 13.26 -29.93 -15.15
C GLU A 132 14.31 -29.24 -16.04
N GLN A 133 14.02 -28.03 -16.53
CA GLN A 133 14.92 -27.20 -17.34
C GLN A 133 15.97 -26.44 -16.51
N THR A 134 15.75 -26.29 -15.20
CA THR A 134 16.65 -25.61 -14.24
C THR A 134 17.36 -26.57 -13.29
N VAL A 135 16.92 -27.83 -13.22
CA VAL A 135 17.57 -28.91 -12.45
C VAL A 135 18.83 -29.40 -13.16
N MET A 136 19.82 -29.84 -12.38
CA MET A 136 21.04 -30.52 -12.84
C MET A 136 20.75 -31.62 -13.87
N LYS A 137 21.44 -31.59 -15.00
CA LYS A 137 21.31 -32.62 -16.04
C LYS A 137 21.98 -33.92 -15.61
N ILE A 138 21.33 -35.05 -15.86
CA ILE A 138 21.88 -36.38 -15.58
C ILE A 138 21.93 -37.16 -16.89
N ASN A 139 23.14 -37.45 -17.33
CA ASN A 139 23.47 -38.11 -18.60
C ASN A 139 24.25 -39.40 -18.29
N LEU A 140 23.56 -40.30 -17.59
CA LEU A 140 24.09 -41.57 -17.10
C LEU A 140 23.30 -42.72 -17.73
N GLN A 141 23.98 -43.85 -17.94
CA GLN A 141 23.31 -45.10 -18.28
C GLN A 141 22.41 -45.56 -17.12
N GLU A 142 21.31 -46.23 -17.44
CA GLU A 142 20.27 -46.66 -16.49
C GLU A 142 20.84 -47.58 -15.39
N ASN A 143 21.78 -48.47 -15.75
CA ASN A 143 22.53 -49.31 -14.82
C ASN A 143 23.41 -48.54 -13.80
N LYS A 144 23.62 -47.22 -13.94
CA LYS A 144 24.33 -46.37 -12.98
C LYS A 144 23.41 -45.61 -12.02
N MET A 145 22.10 -45.76 -12.17
CA MET A 145 21.09 -44.98 -11.44
C MET A 145 20.35 -45.86 -10.43
N ILE A 146 20.68 -45.74 -9.14
CA ILE A 146 19.82 -46.28 -8.08
C ILE A 146 18.60 -45.35 -7.93
N GLU A 147 17.41 -45.94 -7.76
CA GLU A 147 16.18 -45.21 -7.47
C GLU A 147 16.17 -44.60 -6.06
N PHE A 148 15.14 -43.82 -5.73
CA PHE A 148 14.95 -43.33 -4.38
C PHE A 148 14.00 -44.26 -3.63
N GLU A 149 14.49 -44.91 -2.57
CA GLU A 149 13.66 -45.74 -1.67
C GLU A 149 12.52 -44.95 -1.00
N GLU A 150 12.71 -43.64 -0.81
CA GLU A 150 11.73 -42.77 -0.14
C GLU A 150 11.35 -41.54 -0.98
N PRO A 151 10.06 -41.11 -0.91
CA PRO A 151 9.62 -39.85 -1.49
C PRO A 151 10.34 -38.65 -0.85
N LEU A 152 10.28 -37.50 -1.52
CA LEU A 152 10.89 -36.28 -1.00
C LEU A 152 10.00 -35.65 0.07
N ILE A 153 10.34 -35.86 1.34
CA ILE A 153 9.79 -35.06 2.45
C ILE A 153 10.32 -33.63 2.30
N MET A 154 9.40 -32.67 2.19
CA MET A 154 9.70 -31.24 2.13
C MET A 154 9.68 -30.63 3.53
N SER A 155 10.51 -29.62 3.77
CA SER A 155 10.40 -28.73 4.94
C SER A 155 9.23 -27.74 4.78
N ALA A 156 8.99 -26.92 5.81
CA ALA A 156 7.89 -25.96 5.88
C ALA A 156 7.77 -25.06 4.62
N ALA A 157 6.53 -24.63 4.35
CA ALA A 157 6.16 -23.83 3.18
C ALA A 157 6.65 -24.45 1.85
N HIS A 158 6.48 -25.77 1.69
CA HIS A 158 6.87 -26.56 0.51
C HIS A 158 8.38 -26.47 0.17
N GLY A 159 9.24 -26.70 1.17
CA GLY A 159 10.69 -26.73 1.01
C GLY A 159 11.35 -25.35 1.02
N PHE A 160 10.65 -24.30 1.45
CA PHE A 160 11.23 -22.95 1.53
C PHE A 160 12.41 -22.90 2.50
N THR A 161 12.29 -23.54 3.66
CA THR A 161 13.34 -23.54 4.70
C THR A 161 14.66 -24.13 4.19
N ASP A 162 14.64 -25.32 3.55
CA ASP A 162 15.86 -25.91 2.97
C ASP A 162 16.45 -25.03 1.85
N THR A 163 15.59 -24.44 1.03
CA THR A 163 15.97 -23.54 -0.08
C THR A 163 16.58 -22.23 0.44
N TYR A 164 16.06 -21.68 1.55
CA TYR A 164 16.58 -20.47 2.21
C TYR A 164 17.96 -20.70 2.84
N ILE A 165 18.14 -21.80 3.55
CA ILE A 165 19.45 -22.17 4.10
C ILE A 165 20.42 -22.41 2.94
N ALA A 166 20.03 -23.15 1.89
CA ALA A 166 20.87 -23.39 0.72
C ALA A 166 21.28 -22.10 -0.03
N HIS A 167 20.36 -21.14 -0.23
CA HIS A 167 20.73 -19.84 -0.79
C HIS A 167 21.63 -19.04 0.15
N SER A 168 21.43 -19.14 1.47
CA SER A 168 22.30 -18.45 2.44
C SER A 168 23.74 -19.00 2.37
N TYR A 169 23.91 -20.32 2.36
CA TYR A 169 25.19 -21.00 2.10
C TYR A 169 25.80 -20.54 0.76
N PHE A 170 25.01 -20.61 -0.32
CA PHE A 170 25.46 -20.28 -1.67
C PHE A 170 25.96 -18.84 -1.84
N TYR A 171 25.22 -17.87 -1.30
CA TYR A 171 25.59 -16.45 -1.34
C TYR A 171 26.59 -16.04 -0.24
N LYS A 172 27.11 -17.00 0.54
CA LYS A 172 28.09 -16.79 1.64
C LYS A 172 27.55 -15.85 2.73
N THR A 173 26.27 -16.02 3.10
CA THR A 173 25.54 -15.27 4.12
C THR A 173 25.04 -16.17 5.26
N VAL A 174 24.58 -15.57 6.36
CA VAL A 174 24.04 -16.31 7.52
C VAL A 174 22.52 -16.53 7.39
N SER A 175 22.07 -17.75 7.70
CA SER A 175 20.66 -18.09 7.91
C SER A 175 20.34 -18.11 9.41
N THR A 176 19.29 -17.38 9.83
CA THR A 176 18.93 -17.27 11.26
C THR A 176 17.85 -18.27 11.68
N LEU A 177 17.88 -18.68 12.94
CA LEU A 177 16.91 -19.62 13.51
C LEU A 177 15.50 -19.02 13.53
N ASP A 178 15.38 -17.74 13.87
CA ASP A 178 14.10 -17.12 14.18
C ASP A 178 13.32 -16.74 12.92
N PHE A 179 14.00 -16.45 11.80
CA PHE A 179 13.35 -16.37 10.50
C PHE A 179 12.83 -17.74 10.03
N VAL A 180 13.57 -18.83 10.27
CA VAL A 180 13.10 -20.20 9.97
C VAL A 180 11.88 -20.58 10.83
N ARG A 181 11.93 -20.32 12.15
CA ARG A 181 10.80 -20.52 13.06
C ARG A 181 9.55 -19.73 12.64
N MET A 182 9.74 -18.51 12.14
CA MET A 182 8.63 -17.70 11.62
C MET A 182 8.01 -18.34 10.36
N ILE A 183 8.81 -18.85 9.42
CA ILE A 183 8.30 -19.61 8.26
C ILE A 183 7.55 -20.88 8.71
N GLU A 184 8.06 -21.59 9.72
CA GLU A 184 7.40 -22.77 10.30
C GLU A 184 6.06 -22.40 10.98
N ALA A 185 6.00 -21.27 11.67
CA ALA A 185 4.77 -20.75 12.28
C ALA A 185 3.72 -20.32 11.22
N LEU A 186 4.13 -19.61 10.17
CA LEU A 186 3.27 -19.27 9.02
C LEU A 186 2.74 -20.52 8.34
N TYR A 187 3.56 -21.56 8.20
CA TYR A 187 3.14 -22.85 7.63
C TYR A 187 2.17 -23.61 8.54
N SER A 188 2.39 -23.63 9.86
CA SER A 188 1.48 -24.28 10.83
C SER A 188 0.11 -23.59 10.97
N THR A 189 -0.01 -22.35 10.49
CA THR A 189 -1.25 -21.55 10.50
C THR A 189 -1.94 -21.48 9.12
N ASP A 190 -1.42 -22.21 8.12
CA ASP A 190 -1.82 -22.13 6.69
C ASP A 190 -1.79 -20.70 6.11
N CYS A 191 -0.95 -19.83 6.68
CA CYS A 191 -0.78 -18.45 6.22
C CYS A 191 0.07 -18.42 4.96
N ASN A 192 -0.56 -18.09 3.82
CA ASN A 192 0.10 -18.02 2.51
C ASN A 192 0.63 -16.61 2.14
N GLU A 193 0.55 -15.66 3.08
CA GLU A 193 1.11 -14.30 2.97
C GLU A 193 2.43 -14.19 3.74
N LEU A 194 3.49 -13.78 3.06
CA LEU A 194 4.80 -13.52 3.65
C LEU A 194 5.02 -12.00 3.72
N ASP A 195 4.81 -11.43 4.91
CA ASP A 195 4.99 -10.00 5.16
C ASP A 195 6.37 -9.70 5.77
N PHE A 196 7.30 -9.27 4.91
CA PHE A 196 8.65 -8.89 5.33
C PHE A 196 8.67 -7.66 6.24
N SER A 197 7.64 -6.80 6.24
CA SER A 197 7.56 -5.65 7.16
C SER A 197 7.31 -6.04 8.61
N GLN A 198 6.79 -7.24 8.86
CA GLN A 198 6.51 -7.78 10.19
C GLN A 198 7.51 -8.87 10.63
N CYS A 199 8.51 -9.20 9.81
CA CYS A 199 9.50 -10.22 10.14
C CYS A 199 10.41 -9.79 11.31
N PRO A 200 10.61 -10.62 12.35
CA PRO A 200 11.68 -10.40 13.31
C PRO A 200 13.04 -10.41 12.59
N GLY A 201 13.91 -9.46 12.91
CA GLY A 201 15.20 -9.31 12.24
C GLY A 201 15.15 -8.67 10.84
N ILE A 202 14.06 -7.98 10.47
CA ILE A 202 14.03 -7.18 9.23
C ILE A 202 14.95 -5.95 9.28
N ASP A 203 15.19 -5.41 10.48
CA ASP A 203 16.19 -4.37 10.72
C ASP A 203 17.61 -4.97 10.65
N PRO A 204 18.49 -4.53 9.73
CA PRO A 204 19.87 -5.00 9.62
C PRO A 204 20.74 -4.72 10.86
N ALA A 205 20.32 -3.82 11.77
CA ALA A 205 21.00 -3.57 13.04
C ALA A 205 20.57 -4.52 14.17
N SER A 206 19.55 -5.36 13.95
CA SER A 206 19.05 -6.30 14.96
C SER A 206 19.98 -7.51 15.15
N GLU A 207 20.07 -8.01 16.38
CA GLU A 207 20.73 -9.31 16.68
C GLU A 207 20.03 -10.50 16.00
N LEU A 208 18.75 -10.35 15.64
CA LEU A 208 17.97 -11.35 14.90
C LEU A 208 18.11 -11.21 13.37
N SER A 209 18.94 -10.28 12.89
CA SER A 209 18.95 -9.84 11.48
C SER A 209 19.22 -10.97 10.48
N PHE A 210 18.37 -11.05 9.45
CA PHE A 210 18.47 -12.05 8.39
C PHE A 210 18.76 -11.40 7.02
N ASN A 211 19.39 -12.15 6.12
CA ASN A 211 19.66 -11.63 4.78
C ASN A 211 18.39 -11.63 3.89
N LEU A 212 17.75 -10.46 3.79
CA LEU A 212 16.53 -10.23 3.01
C LEU A 212 16.67 -10.64 1.53
N PHE A 213 17.85 -10.48 0.91
CA PHE A 213 18.09 -10.84 -0.49
C PHE A 213 17.99 -12.37 -0.70
N THR A 214 18.60 -13.18 0.16
CA THR A 214 18.50 -14.65 0.09
C THR A 214 17.10 -15.17 0.45
N ALA A 215 16.40 -14.49 1.38
CA ALA A 215 15.01 -14.80 1.70
C ALA A 215 14.07 -14.57 0.50
N ILE A 216 14.19 -13.43 -0.19
CA ILE A 216 13.39 -13.13 -1.39
C ILE A 216 13.73 -14.08 -2.54
N ILE A 217 15.02 -14.35 -2.83
CA ILE A 217 15.39 -15.26 -3.94
C ILE A 217 14.91 -16.70 -3.69
N SER A 218 14.74 -17.12 -2.44
CA SER A 218 14.18 -18.44 -2.11
C SER A 218 12.71 -18.61 -2.49
N LEU A 219 12.00 -17.52 -2.81
CA LEU A 219 10.66 -17.57 -3.41
C LEU A 219 10.68 -18.03 -4.87
N ARG A 220 11.81 -17.99 -5.57
CA ARG A 220 11.93 -18.24 -7.02
C ARG A 220 11.17 -19.48 -7.51
N HIS A 221 11.28 -20.58 -6.78
CA HIS A 221 10.63 -21.85 -7.10
C HIS A 221 9.59 -22.29 -6.06
N ASN A 222 9.27 -21.41 -5.09
CA ASN A 222 8.31 -21.72 -4.05
C ASN A 222 6.87 -21.83 -4.60
N THR A 223 6.10 -22.78 -4.09
CA THR A 223 4.71 -23.03 -4.50
C THR A 223 3.68 -22.71 -3.42
N TYR A 224 4.11 -22.43 -2.19
CA TYR A 224 3.26 -22.17 -1.03
C TYR A 224 2.79 -20.71 -1.00
N PHE A 225 3.72 -19.76 -0.84
CA PHE A 225 3.38 -18.34 -0.67
C PHE A 225 2.71 -17.74 -1.92
N LYS A 226 1.62 -17.00 -1.69
CA LYS A 226 0.78 -16.35 -2.72
C LYS A 226 0.86 -14.83 -2.65
N SER A 227 0.92 -14.27 -1.44
CA SER A 227 1.12 -12.83 -1.23
C SER A 227 2.48 -12.53 -0.65
N ILE A 228 3.16 -11.53 -1.19
CA ILE A 228 4.44 -11.03 -0.70
C ILE A 228 4.29 -9.53 -0.39
N ASN A 229 4.48 -9.13 0.87
CA ASN A 229 4.56 -7.73 1.27
C ASN A 229 6.02 -7.36 1.59
N LEU A 230 6.50 -6.32 0.92
CA LEU A 230 7.85 -5.73 1.02
C LEU A 230 7.77 -4.21 1.22
N SER A 231 6.60 -3.68 1.59
CA SER A 231 6.36 -2.23 1.70
C SER A 231 7.08 -1.58 2.87
N CYS A 232 7.37 -0.27 2.75
CA CYS A 232 8.08 0.52 3.76
C CYS A 232 9.52 0.09 4.10
N LEU A 233 10.10 -0.89 3.41
CA LEU A 233 11.42 -1.45 3.71
C LEU A 233 12.58 -0.66 3.05
N PRO A 234 13.47 0.00 3.82
CA PRO A 234 14.53 0.86 3.28
C PRO A 234 15.78 0.08 2.80
N HIS A 235 15.60 -0.99 2.03
CA HIS A 235 16.69 -1.87 1.60
C HIS A 235 16.93 -1.82 0.08
N ALA A 236 18.10 -1.34 -0.33
CA ALA A 236 18.42 -0.90 -1.70
C ALA A 236 18.40 -1.98 -2.81
N ASN A 237 18.26 -3.27 -2.48
CA ASN A 237 18.29 -4.39 -3.44
C ASN A 237 16.98 -5.18 -3.54
N ILE A 238 15.87 -4.67 -2.99
CA ILE A 238 14.56 -5.35 -3.02
C ILE A 238 14.10 -5.58 -4.46
N THR A 239 14.10 -4.54 -5.31
CA THR A 239 13.58 -4.64 -6.69
C THR A 239 14.37 -5.63 -7.54
N ASN A 240 15.67 -5.77 -7.27
CA ASN A 240 16.55 -6.74 -7.91
C ASN A 240 16.25 -8.17 -7.43
N ALA A 241 16.19 -8.39 -6.11
CA ALA A 241 15.92 -9.71 -5.54
C ALA A 241 14.56 -10.26 -5.98
N ILE A 242 13.50 -9.44 -5.96
CA ILE A 242 12.16 -9.87 -6.37
C ILE A 242 12.08 -10.07 -7.89
N GLY A 243 12.75 -9.23 -8.70
CA GLY A 243 12.90 -9.45 -10.13
C GLY A 243 13.54 -10.82 -10.42
N MET A 244 14.67 -11.13 -9.77
CA MET A 244 15.38 -12.41 -9.88
C MET A 244 14.55 -13.62 -9.42
N ALA A 245 13.61 -13.46 -8.49
CA ALA A 245 12.68 -14.53 -8.09
C ALA A 245 11.55 -14.72 -9.12
N LEU A 246 11.00 -13.62 -9.63
CA LEU A 246 9.87 -13.63 -10.57
C LEU A 246 10.24 -14.08 -11.99
N GLU A 247 11.53 -14.19 -12.32
CA GLU A 247 12.01 -14.80 -13.58
C GLU A 247 11.52 -16.24 -13.82
N THR A 248 11.14 -16.99 -12.77
CA THR A 248 10.60 -18.36 -12.91
C THR A 248 9.43 -18.71 -11.97
N ASN A 249 9.10 -17.88 -10.97
CA ASN A 249 7.99 -18.15 -10.05
C ASN A 249 6.62 -18.15 -10.77
N LYS A 250 5.74 -19.12 -10.44
CA LYS A 250 4.39 -19.25 -11.01
C LYS A 250 3.29 -19.35 -9.93
N SER A 251 3.56 -18.76 -8.78
CA SER A 251 2.87 -19.05 -7.52
C SER A 251 2.40 -17.78 -6.81
N ILE A 252 3.18 -16.71 -6.89
CA ILE A 252 2.88 -15.40 -6.33
C ILE A 252 1.75 -14.77 -7.16
N THR A 253 0.68 -14.36 -6.48
CA THR A 253 -0.49 -13.69 -7.07
C THR A 253 -0.63 -12.24 -6.62
N LYS A 254 -0.12 -11.89 -5.43
CA LYS A 254 -0.15 -10.53 -4.84
C LYS A 254 1.27 -10.08 -4.49
N LEU A 255 1.63 -8.87 -4.90
CA LEU A 255 2.94 -8.25 -4.64
C LEU A 255 2.74 -6.79 -4.19
N ASN A 256 3.15 -6.48 -2.95
CA ASN A 256 3.18 -5.12 -2.43
C ASN A 256 4.64 -4.64 -2.27
N LEU A 257 5.02 -3.64 -3.07
CA LEU A 257 6.31 -2.95 -3.06
C LEU A 257 6.12 -1.44 -2.77
N SER A 258 5.05 -1.05 -2.09
CA SER A 258 4.75 0.36 -1.84
C SER A 258 5.75 1.04 -0.90
N ASN A 259 6.10 2.29 -1.19
CA ASN A 259 6.93 3.15 -0.36
C ASN A 259 8.27 2.49 0.06
N LEU A 260 9.15 2.07 -0.86
CA LEU A 260 10.42 1.42 -0.50
C LEU A 260 11.44 2.35 0.18
N ARG A 261 11.11 3.63 0.43
CA ARG A 261 11.89 4.68 1.13
C ARG A 261 13.27 5.02 0.56
N VAL A 262 13.77 4.22 -0.38
CA VAL A 262 15.06 4.34 -1.06
C VAL A 262 14.79 4.31 -2.56
N GLU A 263 15.41 5.23 -3.30
CA GLU A 263 15.32 5.26 -4.76
C GLU A 263 15.93 3.99 -5.36
N GLN A 264 15.06 3.07 -5.79
CA GLN A 264 15.43 1.83 -6.45
C GLN A 264 14.92 1.85 -7.89
N SER A 265 15.75 1.39 -8.83
CA SER A 265 15.25 1.12 -10.18
C SER A 265 14.27 -0.05 -10.12
N PHE A 266 13.04 0.16 -10.62
CA PHE A 266 12.05 -0.90 -10.80
C PHE A 266 12.23 -1.65 -12.14
N GLN A 267 13.26 -1.34 -12.92
CA GLN A 267 13.60 -2.06 -14.15
C GLN A 267 13.90 -3.56 -13.94
N PRO A 268 14.59 -4.03 -12.87
CA PRO A 268 14.82 -5.45 -12.64
C PRO A 268 13.52 -6.24 -12.40
N LEU A 269 12.55 -5.66 -11.68
CA LEU A 269 11.19 -6.22 -11.53
C LEU A 269 10.53 -6.40 -12.90
N ALA A 270 10.50 -5.33 -13.71
CA ALA A 270 9.87 -5.36 -15.03
C ALA A 270 10.57 -6.36 -15.98
N ASN A 271 11.90 -6.44 -15.95
CA ASN A 271 12.68 -7.41 -16.71
C ASN A 271 12.38 -8.86 -16.28
N GLY A 272 12.22 -9.11 -14.98
CA GLY A 272 11.85 -10.42 -14.45
C GLY A 272 10.48 -10.88 -14.94
N LEU A 273 9.51 -9.97 -14.98
CA LEU A 273 8.16 -10.22 -15.51
C LEU A 273 8.16 -10.49 -17.02
N ILE A 274 8.93 -9.75 -17.83
CA ILE A 274 9.06 -10.02 -19.29
C ILE A 274 9.61 -11.44 -19.55
N LYS A 275 10.58 -11.89 -18.75
CA LYS A 275 11.16 -13.24 -18.87
C LYS A 275 10.16 -14.36 -18.54
N ASN A 276 9.10 -14.06 -17.78
CA ASN A 276 8.15 -15.06 -17.28
C ASN A 276 6.69 -14.76 -17.71
N PRO A 277 6.31 -15.10 -18.96
CA PRO A 277 4.93 -14.98 -19.45
C PRO A 277 3.95 -15.97 -18.81
N ASN A 278 4.45 -16.89 -17.96
CA ASN A 278 3.68 -17.89 -17.21
C ASN A 278 3.70 -17.60 -15.71
N ASN A 279 3.87 -16.34 -15.31
CA ASN A 279 3.67 -15.90 -13.93
C ASN A 279 2.17 -15.93 -13.55
N SER A 280 1.80 -15.41 -12.38
CA SER A 280 0.43 -15.46 -11.87
C SER A 280 0.00 -14.19 -11.14
N ILE A 281 0.71 -13.08 -11.37
CA ILE A 281 0.55 -11.85 -10.58
C ILE A 281 -0.68 -11.06 -11.04
N GLN A 282 -1.74 -11.18 -10.27
CA GLN A 282 -3.01 -10.48 -10.49
C GLN A 282 -3.19 -9.25 -9.59
N SER A 283 -2.30 -9.01 -8.63
CA SER A 283 -2.32 -7.80 -7.78
C SER A 283 -0.93 -7.21 -7.62
N ILE A 284 -0.78 -5.94 -8.01
CA ILE A 284 0.49 -5.20 -7.92
C ILE A 284 0.25 -3.85 -7.24
N ASP A 285 0.98 -3.60 -6.15
CA ASP A 285 1.09 -2.27 -5.53
C ASP A 285 2.53 -1.76 -5.64
N LEU A 286 2.73 -0.68 -6.39
CA LEU A 286 4.01 0.05 -6.49
C LEU A 286 3.89 1.48 -5.91
N SER A 287 2.83 1.78 -5.17
CA SER A 287 2.48 3.15 -4.77
C SER A 287 3.55 3.84 -3.92
N LYS A 288 3.60 5.17 -3.99
CA LYS A 288 4.59 6.02 -3.28
C LYS A 288 6.05 5.72 -3.66
N ASN A 289 6.30 5.26 -4.90
CA ASN A 289 7.64 5.13 -5.49
C ASN A 289 7.64 5.83 -6.85
N SER A 290 8.68 6.60 -7.19
CA SER A 290 8.80 7.20 -8.53
C SER A 290 8.98 6.12 -9.60
N ILE A 291 8.17 6.14 -10.67
CA ILE A 291 8.24 5.18 -11.78
C ILE A 291 8.57 5.91 -13.10
N PRO A 292 9.85 5.92 -13.51
CA PRO A 292 10.28 6.51 -14.78
C PRO A 292 9.60 5.86 -16.00
N PHE A 293 9.37 6.66 -17.05
CA PHE A 293 8.70 6.22 -18.28
C PHE A 293 9.27 4.94 -18.92
N PRO A 294 10.61 4.69 -18.98
CA PRO A 294 11.14 3.43 -19.53
C PRO A 294 10.73 2.18 -18.73
N VAL A 295 10.65 2.30 -17.40
CA VAL A 295 10.16 1.22 -16.53
C VAL A 295 8.68 0.99 -16.80
N MET A 296 7.89 2.07 -16.87
CA MET A 296 6.45 1.97 -17.18
C MET A 296 6.22 1.33 -18.55
N ALA A 297 7.01 1.69 -19.58
CA ALA A 297 6.95 1.07 -20.90
C ALA A 297 7.27 -0.44 -20.88
N THR A 298 8.19 -0.85 -20.02
CA THR A 298 8.53 -2.26 -19.79
C THR A 298 7.38 -3.00 -19.08
N LEU A 299 6.77 -2.41 -18.05
CA LEU A 299 5.61 -2.98 -17.35
C LEU A 299 4.37 -3.07 -18.25
N CYS A 300 4.10 -2.05 -19.06
CA CYS A 300 3.03 -2.05 -20.06
C CYS A 300 3.22 -3.14 -21.13
N ASP A 301 4.47 -3.41 -21.54
CA ASP A 301 4.77 -4.53 -22.42
C ASP A 301 4.51 -5.89 -21.75
N CYS A 302 4.79 -6.02 -20.44
CA CYS A 302 4.38 -7.19 -19.63
C CYS A 302 2.86 -7.39 -19.64
N PHE A 303 2.08 -6.37 -19.26
CA PHE A 303 0.62 -6.44 -19.17
C PHE A 303 -0.02 -6.81 -20.52
N SER A 304 0.54 -6.31 -21.63
CA SER A 304 0.10 -6.67 -22.98
C SER A 304 0.32 -8.14 -23.36
N LYS A 305 1.06 -8.91 -22.55
CA LYS A 305 1.44 -10.32 -22.75
C LYS A 305 0.95 -11.26 -21.65
N TYR A 306 0.26 -10.74 -20.62
CA TYR A 306 -0.27 -11.56 -19.52
C TYR A 306 -1.27 -12.61 -20.01
N SER A 307 -1.07 -13.85 -19.53
CA SER A 307 -1.88 -15.03 -19.82
C SER A 307 -3.04 -15.23 -18.83
N HIS A 308 -3.20 -14.31 -17.90
CA HIS A 308 -4.19 -14.28 -16.81
C HIS A 308 -4.73 -12.85 -16.63
N GLY A 309 -5.82 -12.72 -15.87
CA GLY A 309 -6.37 -11.43 -15.45
C GLY A 309 -5.41 -10.62 -14.57
N LEU A 310 -5.51 -9.30 -14.65
CA LEU A 310 -5.02 -8.38 -13.61
C LEU A 310 -6.25 -7.92 -12.83
N VAL A 311 -6.25 -8.11 -11.52
CA VAL A 311 -7.41 -7.89 -10.65
C VAL A 311 -7.27 -6.60 -9.83
N SER A 312 -6.05 -6.26 -9.42
CA SER A 312 -5.76 -5.06 -8.62
C SER A 312 -4.48 -4.38 -9.10
N LEU A 313 -4.54 -3.06 -9.29
CA LEU A 313 -3.38 -2.24 -9.65
C LEU A 313 -3.37 -0.92 -8.86
N ASN A 314 -2.34 -0.73 -8.04
CA ASN A 314 -2.07 0.53 -7.35
C ASN A 314 -0.76 1.14 -7.84
N LEU A 315 -0.87 2.27 -8.54
CA LEU A 315 0.25 3.13 -8.96
C LEU A 315 0.06 4.55 -8.40
N SER A 316 -0.57 4.70 -7.23
CA SER A 316 -0.78 6.01 -6.61
C SER A 316 0.53 6.64 -6.12
N LYS A 317 0.65 7.96 -6.24
CA LYS A 317 1.86 8.73 -5.87
C LYS A 317 3.14 8.17 -6.55
N CYS A 318 3.02 7.76 -7.82
CA CYS A 318 4.14 7.20 -8.61
C CYS A 318 4.79 8.19 -9.59
N GLU A 319 4.45 9.47 -9.47
CA GLU A 319 4.93 10.57 -10.32
C GLU A 319 4.66 10.40 -11.83
N LEU A 320 3.70 9.56 -12.20
CA LEU A 320 3.42 9.21 -13.59
C LEU A 320 3.01 10.45 -14.38
N LEU A 321 3.72 10.67 -15.49
CA LEU A 321 3.48 11.74 -16.46
C LEU A 321 2.37 11.33 -17.46
N PRO A 322 1.76 12.28 -18.20
CA PRO A 322 0.69 11.99 -19.15
C PRO A 322 1.02 10.86 -20.15
N LYS A 323 2.28 10.81 -20.61
CA LYS A 323 2.77 9.75 -21.52
C LYS A 323 2.74 8.36 -20.87
N SER A 324 3.07 8.25 -19.57
CA SER A 324 3.02 7.01 -18.80
C SER A 324 1.58 6.50 -18.65
N ILE A 325 0.62 7.41 -18.44
CA ILE A 325 -0.81 7.07 -18.40
C ILE A 325 -1.31 6.58 -19.77
N VAL A 326 -0.90 7.23 -20.86
CA VAL A 326 -1.28 6.81 -22.23
C VAL A 326 -0.81 5.39 -22.55
N ILE A 327 0.46 5.04 -22.28
CA ILE A 327 0.96 3.69 -22.56
C ILE A 327 0.32 2.61 -21.67
N LEU A 328 -0.11 2.95 -20.46
CA LEU A 328 -0.84 2.04 -19.57
C LEU A 328 -2.17 1.63 -20.20
N PHE A 329 -3.02 2.59 -20.59
CA PHE A 329 -4.31 2.27 -21.21
C PHE A 329 -4.16 1.68 -22.62
N GLN A 330 -3.10 2.03 -23.37
CA GLN A 330 -2.77 1.30 -24.60
C GLN A 330 -2.39 -0.16 -24.36
N SER A 331 -1.75 -0.51 -23.24
CA SER A 331 -1.51 -1.92 -22.88
C SER A 331 -2.80 -2.65 -22.47
N PHE A 332 -3.73 -1.95 -21.82
CA PHE A 332 -5.03 -2.49 -21.45
C PHE A 332 -5.92 -2.75 -22.68
N GLU A 333 -5.89 -1.86 -23.67
CA GLU A 333 -6.57 -2.04 -24.97
C GLU A 333 -5.90 -3.10 -25.86
N ARG A 334 -4.63 -3.46 -25.61
CA ARG A 334 -3.96 -4.60 -26.28
C ARG A 334 -4.38 -5.95 -25.70
N ASN A 335 -4.64 -6.00 -24.41
CA ASN A 335 -5.03 -7.21 -23.71
C ASN A 335 -6.32 -6.97 -22.91
N PHE A 336 -7.43 -6.83 -23.62
CA PHE A 336 -8.75 -6.68 -23.00
C PHE A 336 -9.09 -7.85 -22.07
N GLY A 337 -8.69 -9.08 -22.40
CA GLY A 337 -8.94 -10.24 -21.54
C GLY A 337 -8.27 -10.13 -20.17
N MET A 338 -7.12 -9.44 -20.10
CA MET A 338 -6.46 -9.10 -18.85
C MET A 338 -7.12 -7.89 -18.16
N SER A 339 -7.39 -6.81 -18.90
CA SER A 339 -7.84 -5.55 -18.30
C SER A 339 -9.32 -5.51 -17.89
N LEU A 340 -10.16 -6.36 -18.47
CA LEU A 340 -11.56 -6.54 -18.04
C LEU A 340 -11.68 -7.25 -16.68
N ALA A 341 -10.63 -7.91 -16.21
CA ALA A 341 -10.58 -8.55 -14.88
C ALA A 341 -10.33 -7.57 -13.72
N ILE A 342 -9.97 -6.31 -14.02
CA ILE A 342 -9.58 -5.33 -12.99
C ILE A 342 -10.79 -4.95 -12.14
N LYS A 343 -10.71 -5.21 -10.83
CA LYS A 343 -11.68 -4.86 -9.79
C LYS A 343 -11.31 -3.55 -9.08
N TYR A 344 -10.03 -3.31 -8.85
CA TYR A 344 -9.49 -2.11 -8.21
C TYR A 344 -8.41 -1.45 -9.05
N LEU A 345 -8.58 -0.16 -9.32
CA LEU A 345 -7.61 0.66 -10.05
C LEU A 345 -7.38 1.98 -9.29
N ASN A 346 -6.18 2.15 -8.73
CA ASN A 346 -5.78 3.37 -8.05
C ASN A 346 -4.58 4.02 -8.76
N LEU A 347 -4.83 5.20 -9.33
CA LEU A 347 -3.86 6.01 -10.07
C LEU A 347 -3.70 7.41 -9.46
N SER A 348 -4.12 7.61 -8.20
CA SER A 348 -4.16 8.92 -7.54
C SER A 348 -2.79 9.62 -7.42
N HIS A 349 -2.83 10.96 -7.35
CA HIS A 349 -1.67 11.85 -7.27
C HIS A 349 -0.64 11.67 -8.40
N ASN A 350 -1.10 11.32 -9.61
CA ASN A 350 -0.31 11.32 -10.83
C ASN A 350 -0.77 12.45 -11.77
N LYS A 351 0.00 12.79 -12.81
CA LYS A 351 -0.32 13.90 -13.73
C LYS A 351 -0.91 13.36 -15.03
N PHE A 352 -2.24 13.37 -15.14
CA PHE A 352 -2.94 12.86 -16.34
C PHE A 352 -2.90 13.88 -17.50
N GLY A 353 -3.31 15.12 -17.23
CA GLY A 353 -3.60 16.11 -18.27
C GLY A 353 -4.64 15.62 -19.29
N ASP A 354 -4.78 16.33 -20.41
CA ASP A 354 -5.76 15.98 -21.44
C ASP A 354 -5.46 14.63 -22.10
N LEU A 355 -4.19 14.35 -22.41
CA LEU A 355 -3.79 13.09 -23.07
C LEU A 355 -4.03 11.86 -22.18
N GLY A 356 -3.71 11.94 -20.89
CA GLY A 356 -4.00 10.87 -19.93
C GLY A 356 -5.50 10.68 -19.74
N SER A 357 -6.24 11.78 -19.56
CA SER A 357 -7.71 11.77 -19.44
C SER A 357 -8.37 11.15 -20.67
N GLN A 358 -7.93 11.51 -21.88
CA GLN A 358 -8.44 10.97 -23.15
C GLN A 358 -8.14 9.47 -23.31
N SER A 359 -7.01 8.99 -22.78
CA SER A 359 -6.62 7.58 -22.89
C SER A 359 -7.41 6.66 -21.95
N ILE A 360 -7.64 7.07 -20.70
CA ILE A 360 -8.53 6.33 -19.79
C ILE A 360 -10.00 6.43 -20.25
N ALA A 361 -10.43 7.59 -20.75
CA ALA A 361 -11.75 7.78 -21.36
C ALA A 361 -12.00 6.85 -22.55
N SER A 362 -11.00 6.69 -23.44
CA SER A 362 -11.03 5.75 -24.56
C SER A 362 -11.26 4.31 -24.10
N TRP A 363 -10.48 3.85 -23.12
CA TRP A 363 -10.59 2.49 -22.59
C TRP A 363 -11.94 2.28 -21.87
N MET A 364 -12.34 3.18 -20.98
CA MET A 364 -13.63 3.14 -20.26
C MET A 364 -14.83 3.12 -21.22
N ALA A 365 -14.79 3.87 -22.32
CA ALA A 365 -15.86 3.86 -23.32
C ALA A 365 -15.97 2.54 -24.10
N LYS A 366 -14.85 1.80 -24.25
CA LYS A 366 -14.78 0.51 -24.96
C LYS A 366 -15.25 -0.66 -24.09
N ILE A 367 -14.88 -0.72 -22.82
CA ILE A 367 -15.17 -1.86 -21.92
C ILE A 367 -16.64 -1.97 -21.45
N LYS A 368 -17.54 -1.12 -21.97
CA LYS A 368 -18.93 -0.94 -21.55
C LYS A 368 -19.69 -2.27 -21.32
N GLY A 369 -20.02 -2.56 -20.06
CA GLY A 369 -20.82 -3.72 -19.69
C GLY A 369 -20.09 -5.08 -19.69
N TYR A 370 -18.76 -5.08 -19.81
CA TYR A 370 -17.92 -6.29 -19.76
C TYR A 370 -16.79 -6.22 -18.72
N HIS A 371 -16.71 -5.14 -17.95
CA HIS A 371 -15.66 -4.90 -16.94
C HIS A 371 -16.03 -5.50 -15.57
N SER A 372 -15.00 -5.80 -14.77
CA SER A 372 -15.14 -6.22 -13.37
C SER A 372 -14.93 -5.08 -12.36
N LEU A 373 -14.82 -3.82 -12.82
CA LEU A 373 -14.35 -2.71 -11.98
C LEU A 373 -15.35 -2.32 -10.89
N GLU A 374 -14.93 -2.45 -9.64
CA GLU A 374 -15.74 -2.18 -8.43
C GLU A 374 -15.27 -0.91 -7.71
N CYS A 375 -13.98 -0.56 -7.83
CA CYS A 375 -13.37 0.63 -7.24
C CYS A 375 -12.40 1.33 -8.19
N LEU A 376 -12.58 2.65 -8.34
CA LEU A 376 -11.75 3.52 -9.16
C LEU A 376 -11.30 4.76 -8.37
N ILE A 377 -10.00 4.88 -8.14
CA ILE A 377 -9.41 5.97 -7.35
C ILE A 377 -8.54 6.85 -8.26
N LEU A 378 -9.02 8.07 -8.53
CA LEU A 378 -8.38 9.08 -9.38
C LEU A 378 -8.19 10.41 -8.63
N SER A 379 -8.02 10.36 -7.31
CA SER A 379 -7.75 11.53 -6.46
C SER A 379 -6.52 12.31 -6.94
N ASN A 380 -6.59 13.65 -6.96
CA ASN A 380 -5.47 14.55 -7.32
C ASN A 380 -4.79 14.21 -8.68
N CYS A 381 -5.57 13.78 -9.68
CA CYS A 381 -5.04 13.35 -10.99
C CYS A 381 -4.92 14.46 -12.05
N GLN A 382 -5.47 15.66 -11.76
CA GLN A 382 -5.61 16.76 -12.72
C GLN A 382 -6.45 16.35 -13.95
N LEU A 383 -7.60 15.72 -13.68
CA LEU A 383 -8.52 15.20 -14.70
C LEU A 383 -9.19 16.32 -15.51
N ASN A 384 -9.32 16.11 -16.83
CA ASN A 384 -10.24 16.90 -17.64
C ASN A 384 -11.64 16.28 -17.63
N PHE A 385 -12.54 16.82 -16.81
CA PHE A 385 -13.89 16.29 -16.64
C PHE A 385 -14.79 16.40 -17.87
N GLN A 386 -14.51 17.34 -18.80
CA GLN A 386 -15.23 17.41 -20.08
C GLN A 386 -14.97 16.18 -20.97
N ILE A 387 -13.85 15.49 -20.75
CA ILE A 387 -13.48 14.22 -21.40
C ILE A 387 -13.90 13.02 -20.53
N MET A 388 -13.74 13.12 -19.19
CA MET A 388 -13.99 12.01 -18.26
C MET A 388 -15.45 11.76 -17.90
N GLY A 389 -16.33 12.76 -18.01
CA GLY A 389 -17.74 12.67 -17.60
C GLY A 389 -18.51 11.52 -18.27
N PRO A 390 -18.73 11.53 -19.60
CA PRO A 390 -19.50 10.50 -20.28
C PRO A 390 -18.96 9.06 -20.06
N PRO A 391 -17.62 8.82 -20.04
CA PRO A 391 -17.04 7.53 -19.67
C PRO A 391 -17.31 7.06 -18.24
N LEU A 392 -17.34 7.94 -17.23
CA LEU A 392 -17.61 7.52 -15.84
C LEU A 392 -19.01 6.91 -15.67
N ARG A 393 -20.00 7.41 -16.43
CA ARG A 393 -21.34 6.81 -16.55
C ARG A 393 -21.31 5.37 -17.06
N VAL A 394 -20.37 5.07 -17.96
CA VAL A 394 -20.30 3.80 -18.68
C VAL A 394 -19.76 2.65 -17.82
N VAL A 395 -18.94 2.98 -16.80
CA VAL A 395 -18.28 1.98 -15.94
C VAL A 395 -19.01 1.77 -14.61
N ASP A 396 -19.87 2.71 -14.17
CA ASP A 396 -20.82 2.54 -13.04
C ASP A 396 -20.21 1.77 -11.84
N VAL A 397 -19.13 2.31 -11.27
CA VAL A 397 -18.36 1.65 -10.19
C VAL A 397 -19.03 1.84 -8.82
N ALA A 398 -18.83 0.90 -7.90
CA ALA A 398 -19.36 0.98 -6.55
C ALA A 398 -18.63 2.01 -5.66
N HIS A 399 -17.31 2.17 -5.84
CA HIS A 399 -16.49 3.12 -5.08
C HIS A 399 -15.74 4.03 -6.05
N LEU A 400 -16.04 5.33 -6.02
CA LEU A 400 -15.45 6.33 -6.91
C LEU A 400 -14.78 7.44 -6.10
N ASP A 401 -13.47 7.60 -6.27
CA ASP A 401 -12.72 8.71 -5.66
C ASP A 401 -12.23 9.69 -6.73
N LEU A 402 -12.77 10.91 -6.66
CA LEU A 402 -12.42 12.05 -7.52
C LEU A 402 -11.85 13.22 -6.71
N SER A 403 -11.55 13.02 -5.43
CA SER A 403 -11.09 14.05 -4.48
C SER A 403 -9.85 14.81 -4.99
N MET A 404 -9.63 16.04 -4.49
CA MET A 404 -8.50 16.90 -4.84
C MET A 404 -8.35 17.24 -6.34
N ASN A 405 -9.29 16.82 -7.21
CA ASN A 405 -9.41 17.35 -8.56
C ASN A 405 -10.35 18.56 -8.54
N LYS A 406 -9.95 19.67 -9.14
CA LYS A 406 -10.81 20.86 -9.26
C LYS A 406 -12.02 20.56 -10.16
N ILE A 407 -13.23 20.64 -9.61
CA ILE A 407 -14.47 20.48 -10.37
C ILE A 407 -15.10 21.88 -10.54
N ASP A 408 -15.06 22.40 -11.77
CA ASP A 408 -15.74 23.66 -12.10
C ASP A 408 -17.23 23.43 -12.44
N ARG A 409 -18.02 24.51 -12.53
CA ARG A 409 -19.47 24.36 -12.75
C ARG A 409 -19.82 23.62 -14.06
N ALA A 410 -19.06 23.83 -15.12
CA ALA A 410 -19.28 23.11 -16.39
C ALA A 410 -19.07 21.61 -16.21
N SER A 411 -18.08 21.22 -15.42
CA SER A 411 -17.78 19.84 -15.05
C SER A 411 -18.83 19.25 -14.09
N SER A 412 -19.24 20.01 -13.07
CA SER A 412 -20.28 19.61 -12.12
C SER A 412 -21.62 19.32 -12.81
N LYS A 413 -22.04 20.19 -13.74
CA LYS A 413 -23.26 20.00 -14.52
C LYS A 413 -23.17 18.76 -15.43
N LEU A 414 -22.03 18.55 -16.09
CA LEU A 414 -21.80 17.38 -16.94
C LEU A 414 -21.84 16.08 -16.11
N LEU A 415 -21.10 16.03 -15.01
CA LEU A 415 -21.08 14.91 -14.08
C LEU A 415 -22.47 14.62 -13.50
N GLY A 416 -23.22 15.65 -13.11
CA GLY A 416 -24.61 15.52 -12.67
C GLY A 416 -25.50 14.88 -13.74
N SER A 417 -25.71 15.59 -14.85
CA SER A 417 -26.71 15.20 -15.85
C SER A 417 -26.35 13.99 -16.71
N GLU A 418 -25.06 13.64 -16.83
CA GLU A 418 -24.64 12.47 -17.60
C GLU A 418 -24.28 11.26 -16.73
N VAL A 419 -23.61 11.44 -15.60
CA VAL A 419 -23.20 10.33 -14.70
C VAL A 419 -24.27 10.11 -13.63
N PHE A 420 -24.39 11.06 -12.69
CA PHE A 420 -25.12 10.85 -11.44
C PHE A 420 -26.64 10.76 -11.60
N ASP A 421 -27.21 11.33 -12.66
CA ASP A 421 -28.62 11.12 -13.07
C ASP A 421 -28.95 9.63 -13.38
N SER A 422 -27.96 8.74 -13.59
CA SER A 422 -28.27 7.38 -14.12
C SER A 422 -27.40 6.18 -13.72
N VAL A 423 -26.29 6.36 -12.99
CA VAL A 423 -25.54 5.26 -12.34
C VAL A 423 -26.42 4.45 -11.36
N ALA A 424 -26.04 3.20 -11.07
CA ALA A 424 -26.83 2.27 -10.27
C ALA A 424 -26.01 1.52 -9.20
N ALA A 425 -24.71 1.28 -9.42
CA ALA A 425 -23.89 0.52 -8.47
C ALA A 425 -23.17 1.39 -7.44
N LEU A 426 -23.07 2.71 -7.69
CA LEU A 426 -22.35 3.67 -6.86
C LEU A 426 -22.86 3.72 -5.41
N LYS A 427 -22.01 3.31 -4.48
CA LYS A 427 -22.23 3.33 -3.02
C LYS A 427 -21.40 4.40 -2.34
N TYR A 428 -20.12 4.56 -2.70
CA TYR A 428 -19.23 5.55 -2.07
C TYR A 428 -18.67 6.52 -3.11
N LEU A 429 -18.81 7.82 -2.85
CA LEU A 429 -18.30 8.90 -3.69
C LEU A 429 -17.46 9.89 -2.87
N ASN A 430 -16.16 9.94 -3.15
CA ASN A 430 -15.26 10.92 -2.55
C ASN A 430 -15.07 12.15 -3.45
N PHE A 431 -15.53 13.29 -2.94
CA PHE A 431 -15.42 14.63 -3.51
C PHE A 431 -14.68 15.61 -2.57
N SER A 432 -13.89 15.08 -1.62
CA SER A 432 -13.09 15.90 -0.71
C SER A 432 -12.14 16.83 -1.48
N GLY A 433 -12.01 18.09 -1.06
CA GLY A 433 -11.02 19.02 -1.63
C GLY A 433 -11.20 19.38 -3.12
N CYS A 434 -12.36 19.11 -3.72
CA CYS A 434 -12.65 19.40 -5.13
C CYS A 434 -12.91 20.89 -5.46
N ALA A 435 -12.92 21.76 -4.44
CA ALA A 435 -13.23 23.19 -4.52
C ALA A 435 -14.65 23.50 -5.04
N PHE A 436 -15.64 22.72 -4.59
CA PHE A 436 -17.05 22.92 -4.91
C PHE A 436 -17.56 24.32 -4.51
N ASN A 437 -18.24 25.00 -5.44
CA ASN A 437 -19.05 26.19 -5.15
C ASN A 437 -20.54 25.85 -5.06
N ALA A 438 -21.35 26.79 -4.56
CA ALA A 438 -22.78 26.61 -4.35
C ALA A 438 -23.53 26.10 -5.60
N GLU A 439 -23.28 26.70 -6.77
CA GLU A 439 -23.92 26.30 -8.04
C GLU A 439 -23.53 24.87 -8.47
N SER A 440 -22.28 24.46 -8.21
CA SER A 440 -21.82 23.10 -8.50
C SER A 440 -22.46 22.05 -7.58
N LEU A 441 -22.68 22.38 -6.30
CA LEU A 441 -23.43 21.50 -5.39
C LEU A 441 -24.90 21.39 -5.81
N GLU A 442 -25.51 22.47 -6.29
CA GLU A 442 -26.88 22.46 -6.82
C GLU A 442 -27.02 21.53 -8.04
N ASP A 443 -26.16 21.71 -9.04
CA ASP A 443 -26.14 20.89 -10.27
C ASP A 443 -25.92 19.37 -9.94
N ILE A 444 -25.09 19.05 -8.94
CA ILE A 444 -24.83 17.66 -8.49
C ILE A 444 -25.99 17.07 -7.67
N PHE A 445 -26.46 17.75 -6.63
CA PHE A 445 -27.49 17.19 -5.73
C PHE A 445 -28.88 17.13 -6.37
N ILE A 446 -29.20 18.04 -7.30
CA ILE A 446 -30.39 17.90 -8.15
C ILE A 446 -30.33 16.60 -8.96
N SER A 447 -29.14 16.14 -9.34
CA SER A 447 -28.97 14.90 -10.11
C SER A 447 -29.10 13.65 -9.24
N PHE A 448 -28.57 13.64 -8.01
CA PHE A 448 -28.86 12.57 -7.05
C PHE A 448 -30.37 12.44 -6.75
N ASN A 449 -31.09 13.56 -6.62
CA ASN A 449 -32.54 13.58 -6.39
C ASN A 449 -33.37 13.04 -7.58
N ARG A 450 -32.80 13.01 -8.79
CA ARG A 450 -33.43 12.41 -9.98
C ARG A 450 -33.14 10.93 -10.09
N ASN A 451 -32.01 10.47 -9.56
CA ASN A 451 -31.60 9.07 -9.62
C ASN A 451 -32.48 8.22 -8.69
N LYS A 452 -33.05 7.14 -9.25
CA LYS A 452 -33.93 6.20 -8.55
C LYS A 452 -33.35 4.77 -8.49
N LYS A 453 -32.06 4.63 -8.84
CA LYS A 453 -31.34 3.35 -8.91
C LYS A 453 -30.27 3.20 -7.85
N ILE A 454 -29.56 4.29 -7.52
CA ILE A 454 -28.59 4.33 -6.41
C ILE A 454 -29.30 3.84 -5.15
N CYS A 455 -28.59 3.02 -4.36
CA CYS A 455 -28.97 2.63 -3.02
C CYS A 455 -27.71 2.63 -2.12
N ASN A 456 -27.90 2.77 -0.81
CA ASN A 456 -26.82 2.69 0.18
C ASN A 456 -25.66 3.66 -0.12
N PHE A 457 -25.98 4.95 -0.24
CA PHE A 457 -25.10 5.99 -0.77
C PHE A 457 -24.38 6.79 0.32
N GLN A 458 -23.08 6.98 0.13
CA GLN A 458 -22.17 7.65 1.03
C GLN A 458 -21.39 8.71 0.24
N ILE A 459 -21.36 9.95 0.75
CA ILE A 459 -20.68 11.06 0.07
C ILE A 459 -19.75 11.83 0.99
N ASN A 460 -18.52 12.05 0.53
CA ASN A 460 -17.52 12.84 1.24
C ASN A 460 -17.31 14.18 0.53
N LEU A 461 -17.67 15.28 1.22
CA LEU A 461 -17.57 16.68 0.78
C LEU A 461 -16.59 17.49 1.65
N SER A 462 -15.74 16.82 2.44
CA SER A 462 -14.77 17.48 3.31
C SER A 462 -13.76 18.37 2.56
N HIS A 463 -13.07 19.27 3.26
CA HIS A 463 -12.00 20.12 2.69
C HIS A 463 -12.39 21.00 1.47
N ASN A 464 -13.66 21.13 1.10
CA ASN A 464 -14.12 21.94 -0.03
C ASN A 464 -14.21 23.44 0.28
N ALA A 465 -13.91 23.85 1.51
CA ALA A 465 -14.05 25.21 2.03
C ALA A 465 -15.49 25.77 1.98
N LEU A 466 -16.51 24.89 2.01
CA LEU A 466 -17.93 25.24 1.93
C LEU A 466 -18.32 26.23 3.04
N GLY A 467 -18.96 27.35 2.68
CA GLY A 467 -19.45 28.35 3.61
C GLY A 467 -20.98 28.38 3.71
N ALA A 468 -21.51 29.46 4.29
CA ALA A 468 -22.95 29.62 4.51
C ALA A 468 -23.76 29.63 3.20
N ARG A 469 -23.23 30.18 2.10
CA ARG A 469 -23.91 30.18 0.78
C ARG A 469 -24.07 28.77 0.25
N GLU A 470 -23.02 27.96 0.35
CA GLU A 470 -22.99 26.56 -0.04
C GLU A 470 -23.94 25.74 0.83
N ALA A 471 -23.97 26.01 2.15
CA ALA A 471 -24.88 25.37 3.09
C ALA A 471 -26.36 25.63 2.76
N THR A 472 -26.75 26.87 2.50
CA THR A 472 -28.13 27.25 2.12
C THR A 472 -28.56 26.62 0.80
N ILE A 473 -27.65 26.40 -0.15
CA ILE A 473 -27.97 25.71 -1.41
C ILE A 473 -28.04 24.19 -1.24
N LEU A 474 -27.10 23.58 -0.52
CA LEU A 474 -27.14 22.16 -0.17
C LEU A 474 -28.39 21.81 0.66
N SER A 475 -28.82 22.70 1.57
CA SER A 475 -30.03 22.52 2.39
C SER A 475 -31.33 22.48 1.57
N LYS A 476 -31.35 23.05 0.35
CA LYS A 476 -32.52 22.99 -0.54
C LYS A 476 -32.64 21.67 -1.30
N SER A 477 -31.53 20.95 -1.47
CA SER A 477 -31.45 19.77 -2.32
C SER A 477 -31.24 18.47 -1.53
N ILE A 478 -30.54 18.50 -0.39
CA ILE A 478 -30.20 17.30 0.40
C ILE A 478 -31.43 16.51 0.88
N SER A 479 -32.58 17.16 1.11
CA SER A 479 -33.83 16.50 1.50
C SER A 479 -34.39 15.52 0.47
N GLY A 480 -33.97 15.60 -0.79
CA GLY A 480 -34.32 14.62 -1.83
C GLY A 480 -33.42 13.38 -1.88
N CYS A 481 -32.32 13.34 -1.12
CA CYS A 481 -31.32 12.27 -1.18
C CYS A 481 -31.73 11.04 -0.35
N ARG A 482 -32.81 10.36 -0.78
CA ARG A 482 -33.50 9.27 -0.05
C ARG A 482 -32.66 8.06 0.33
N TYR A 483 -31.50 7.90 -0.30
CA TYR A 483 -30.62 6.74 -0.15
C TYR A 483 -29.32 7.07 0.61
N LEU A 484 -29.22 8.25 1.21
CA LEU A 484 -28.03 8.75 1.90
C LEU A 484 -27.84 8.07 3.28
N GLU A 485 -26.78 7.25 3.39
CA GLU A 485 -26.37 6.56 4.61
C GLU A 485 -25.22 7.26 5.34
N ALA A 486 -24.33 7.95 4.62
CA ALA A 486 -23.23 8.70 5.23
C ALA A 486 -22.99 10.03 4.53
N ILE A 487 -22.76 11.09 5.30
CA ILE A 487 -22.28 12.37 4.76
C ILE A 487 -21.14 12.95 5.60
N ASP A 488 -20.04 13.27 4.91
CA ASP A 488 -18.89 13.94 5.49
C ASP A 488 -18.80 15.40 5.01
N LEU A 489 -19.01 16.33 5.95
CA LEU A 489 -18.93 17.78 5.76
C LEU A 489 -17.72 18.39 6.47
N SER A 490 -16.76 17.58 6.94
CA SER A 490 -15.68 18.04 7.82
C SER A 490 -14.64 18.95 7.15
N HIS A 491 -13.85 19.67 7.95
CA HIS A 491 -12.79 20.57 7.46
C HIS A 491 -13.28 21.62 6.44
N ASN A 492 -14.52 22.10 6.60
CA ASN A 492 -15.12 23.15 5.79
C ASN A 492 -15.20 24.49 6.59
N ARG A 493 -15.93 25.47 6.06
CA ARG A 493 -16.10 26.82 6.65
C ARG A 493 -17.54 27.04 7.15
N LEU A 494 -18.23 25.96 7.49
CA LEU A 494 -19.62 25.98 7.94
C LEU A 494 -19.65 26.47 9.40
N ASN A 495 -20.43 27.52 9.69
CA ASN A 495 -20.66 27.97 11.06
C ASN A 495 -21.87 27.27 11.69
N CYS A 496 -22.06 27.39 13.00
CA CYS A 496 -23.16 26.74 13.72
C CYS A 496 -24.54 27.04 13.10
N ARG A 497 -24.81 28.28 12.66
CA ARG A 497 -26.02 28.63 11.89
C ARG A 497 -26.16 27.86 10.57
N SER A 498 -25.09 27.73 9.80
CA SER A 498 -25.06 26.97 8.54
C SER A 498 -25.31 25.48 8.78
N LEU A 499 -24.70 24.92 9.84
CA LEU A 499 -24.90 23.54 10.23
C LEU A 499 -26.32 23.29 10.77
N MET A 500 -26.93 24.24 11.50
CA MET A 500 -28.35 24.18 11.88
C MET A 500 -29.30 24.22 10.68
N GLU A 501 -28.99 24.99 9.63
CA GLU A 501 -29.78 24.95 8.38
C GLU A 501 -29.71 23.56 7.73
N LEU A 502 -28.50 22.98 7.66
CA LEU A 502 -28.27 21.63 7.13
C LEU A 502 -28.96 20.54 7.97
N LEU A 503 -28.86 20.56 9.30
CA LEU A 503 -29.60 19.66 10.20
C LEU A 503 -31.12 19.81 10.01
N GLY A 504 -31.57 21.05 9.82
CA GLY A 504 -32.95 21.42 9.52
C GLY A 504 -33.48 20.84 8.21
N ALA A 505 -32.61 20.58 7.23
CA ALA A 505 -32.93 19.92 5.96
C ALA A 505 -32.75 18.39 6.03
N ILE A 506 -31.68 17.90 6.64
CA ILE A 506 -31.33 16.47 6.79
C ILE A 506 -32.44 15.72 7.51
N LYS A 507 -33.02 16.28 8.58
CA LYS A 507 -34.17 15.67 9.29
C LYS A 507 -35.44 15.52 8.44
N ASN A 508 -35.52 16.16 7.27
CA ASN A 508 -36.63 16.11 6.33
C ASN A 508 -36.32 15.24 5.09
N ILE A 509 -35.28 14.40 5.14
CA ILE A 509 -35.00 13.43 4.06
C ILE A 509 -36.12 12.39 4.00
N ASP A 510 -36.79 12.29 2.86
CA ASP A 510 -37.73 11.21 2.56
C ASP A 510 -37.02 9.85 2.73
N GLN A 511 -37.60 8.94 3.52
CA GLN A 511 -37.02 7.61 3.82
C GLN A 511 -35.65 7.67 4.53
N PHE A 512 -35.46 8.63 5.44
CA PHE A 512 -34.27 8.80 6.29
C PHE A 512 -33.59 7.49 6.73
N ASN A 513 -32.37 7.24 6.23
CA ASN A 513 -31.54 6.09 6.60
C ASN A 513 -30.09 6.50 6.95
N LEU A 514 -29.87 7.74 7.43
CA LEU A 514 -28.53 8.22 7.76
C LEU A 514 -27.95 7.43 8.95
N HIS A 515 -26.70 7.00 8.81
CA HIS A 515 -25.92 6.21 9.77
C HIS A 515 -24.70 6.98 10.29
N GLU A 516 -23.89 7.56 9.39
CA GLU A 516 -22.78 8.48 9.72
C GLU A 516 -23.13 9.94 9.41
N LEU A 517 -22.81 10.83 10.35
CA LEU A 517 -22.77 12.27 10.14
C LEU A 517 -21.46 12.87 10.68
N ASN A 518 -20.51 13.18 9.78
CA ASN A 518 -19.29 13.90 10.14
C ASN A 518 -19.45 15.40 9.82
N MET A 519 -19.37 16.25 10.84
CA MET A 519 -19.37 17.71 10.76
C MET A 519 -18.10 18.33 11.38
N GLY A 520 -17.11 17.53 11.78
CA GLY A 520 -15.91 17.98 12.52
C GLY A 520 -15.04 19.02 11.79
N ASN A 521 -14.18 19.71 12.55
CA ASN A 521 -13.24 20.71 12.07
C ASN A 521 -13.86 21.84 11.22
N ASN A 522 -15.11 22.22 11.54
CA ASN A 522 -15.83 23.36 10.97
C ASN A 522 -15.70 24.61 11.86
N TYR A 523 -16.37 25.71 11.48
CA TYR A 523 -16.25 27.02 12.14
C TYR A 523 -17.28 27.16 13.29
N PHE A 524 -17.22 26.28 14.28
CA PHE A 524 -18.15 26.32 15.41
C PHE A 524 -17.99 27.58 16.28
N SER A 525 -19.05 27.94 17.02
CA SER A 525 -19.08 29.04 17.98
C SER A 525 -19.51 28.54 19.36
N GLN A 526 -19.11 29.26 20.41
CA GLN A 526 -19.45 28.96 21.81
C GLN A 526 -20.61 29.84 22.31
N GLY A 527 -21.33 29.36 23.32
CA GLY A 527 -22.52 30.03 23.84
C GLY A 527 -23.74 29.83 22.93
N PRO A 528 -24.73 30.76 22.92
CA PRO A 528 -26.09 30.46 22.47
C PRO A 528 -26.25 29.87 21.06
N GLU A 529 -25.36 30.19 20.11
CA GLU A 529 -25.41 29.61 18.75
C GLU A 529 -24.89 28.16 18.73
N GLY A 530 -23.81 27.87 19.46
CA GLY A 530 -23.29 26.52 19.67
C GLY A 530 -24.24 25.67 20.51
N ASP A 531 -24.81 26.24 21.57
CA ASP A 531 -25.79 25.59 22.44
C ASP A 531 -27.02 25.15 21.61
N GLN A 532 -27.51 26.02 20.72
CA GLN A 532 -28.61 25.72 19.80
C GLN A 532 -28.21 24.66 18.76
N PHE A 533 -27.00 24.72 18.20
CA PHE A 533 -26.51 23.70 17.27
C PHE A 533 -26.44 22.30 17.93
N CYS A 534 -25.83 22.18 19.10
CA CYS A 534 -25.77 20.93 19.85
C CYS A 534 -27.16 20.46 20.31
N THR A 535 -28.09 21.37 20.62
CA THR A 535 -29.50 21.03 20.91
C THR A 535 -30.22 20.46 19.69
N GLN A 536 -29.98 21.00 18.48
CA GLN A 536 -30.57 20.45 17.25
C GLN A 536 -29.96 19.09 16.87
N LEU A 537 -28.65 18.90 17.10
CA LEU A 537 -27.98 17.62 16.87
C LEU A 537 -28.47 16.55 17.88
N ALA A 538 -28.65 16.93 19.14
CA ALA A 538 -29.26 16.12 20.19
C ALA A 538 -30.69 15.68 19.85
N TYR A 539 -31.50 16.60 19.31
CA TYR A 539 -32.83 16.29 18.79
C TYR A 539 -32.77 15.28 17.63
N LEU A 540 -31.82 15.45 16.69
CA LEU A 540 -31.66 14.55 15.54
C LEU A 540 -31.38 13.11 15.99
N ILE A 541 -30.37 12.87 16.84
CA ILE A 541 -29.99 11.51 17.25
C ILE A 541 -31.07 10.77 18.05
N ASN A 542 -31.89 11.51 18.81
CA ASN A 542 -32.98 10.91 19.59
C ASN A 542 -34.28 10.76 18.78
N THR A 543 -34.40 11.45 17.64
CA THR A 543 -35.50 11.26 16.69
C THR A 543 -35.22 10.13 15.70
N PHE A 544 -33.96 9.98 15.27
CA PHE A 544 -33.56 9.05 14.20
C PHE A 544 -32.59 7.99 14.70
N PRO A 545 -33.08 6.84 15.20
CA PRO A 545 -32.23 5.76 15.74
C PRO A 545 -31.45 4.99 14.66
N THR A 546 -31.49 5.42 13.40
CA THR A 546 -30.60 4.94 12.34
C THR A 546 -29.17 5.50 12.50
N ILE A 547 -28.99 6.65 13.16
CA ILE A 547 -27.70 7.30 13.33
C ILE A 547 -26.89 6.54 14.38
N ARG A 548 -25.73 6.02 13.96
CA ARG A 548 -24.77 5.27 14.78
C ARG A 548 -23.50 6.08 15.07
N THR A 549 -23.15 7.01 14.21
CA THR A 549 -21.76 7.48 14.10
C THR A 549 -21.73 9.00 13.88
N ILE A 550 -21.14 9.75 14.81
CA ILE A 550 -21.04 11.22 14.75
C ILE A 550 -19.63 11.70 15.04
N ASN A 551 -19.17 12.68 14.26
CA ASN A 551 -17.94 13.43 14.51
C ASN A 551 -18.22 14.94 14.46
N ILE A 552 -17.88 15.60 15.55
CA ILE A 552 -17.96 17.05 15.77
C ILE A 552 -16.69 17.54 16.50
N SER A 553 -15.55 16.96 16.12
CA SER A 553 -14.21 17.38 16.57
C SER A 553 -14.03 18.90 16.34
N GLY A 554 -13.55 19.63 17.34
CA GLY A 554 -13.57 21.11 17.33
C GLY A 554 -12.44 21.75 16.52
N GLY A 555 -11.26 21.12 16.52
CA GLY A 555 -10.05 21.61 15.86
C GLY A 555 -9.69 23.02 16.27
N ARG A 556 -9.71 23.95 15.31
CA ARG A 556 -9.44 25.37 15.52
C ARG A 556 -10.58 26.13 16.22
N TYR A 557 -11.79 25.59 16.20
CA TYR A 557 -13.01 26.27 16.65
C TYR A 557 -13.78 25.38 17.64
N PRO A 558 -13.32 25.24 18.89
CA PRO A 558 -13.91 24.31 19.86
C PRO A 558 -15.30 24.76 20.35
N LEU A 559 -16.25 23.82 20.46
CA LEU A 559 -17.58 24.04 21.06
C LEU A 559 -17.51 24.19 22.59
N ALA A 560 -16.50 23.62 23.24
CA ALA A 560 -16.33 23.62 24.71
C ALA A 560 -17.65 23.28 25.44
N LYS A 561 -18.13 24.17 26.33
CA LYS A 561 -19.33 23.93 27.14
C LYS A 561 -20.62 23.80 26.33
N SER A 562 -20.66 24.30 25.10
CA SER A 562 -21.85 24.20 24.24
C SER A 562 -22.20 22.76 23.82
N LEU A 563 -21.29 21.80 24.02
CA LEU A 563 -21.57 20.37 23.87
C LEU A 563 -22.50 19.78 24.96
N THR A 564 -22.81 20.52 26.03
CA THR A 564 -23.62 20.02 27.16
C THR A 564 -24.97 19.38 26.73
N PRO A 565 -25.81 20.00 25.88
CA PRO A 565 -27.11 19.44 25.50
C PRO A 565 -27.00 18.11 24.74
N LEU A 566 -25.88 17.87 24.05
CA LEU A 566 -25.63 16.61 23.36
C LEU A 566 -25.22 15.51 24.35
N LEU A 567 -24.33 15.82 25.30
CA LEU A 567 -23.91 14.87 26.33
C LEU A 567 -25.07 14.44 27.23
N GLU A 568 -25.94 15.39 27.62
CA GLU A 568 -27.17 15.12 28.37
C GLU A 568 -28.15 14.24 27.57
N ALA A 569 -28.30 14.49 26.27
CA ALA A 569 -29.16 13.67 25.40
C ALA A 569 -28.65 12.23 25.23
N LEU A 570 -27.32 12.03 25.25
CA LEU A 570 -26.68 10.71 25.10
C LEU A 570 -26.88 9.78 26.30
N VAL A 571 -27.17 10.31 27.50
CA VAL A 571 -27.62 9.54 28.68
C VAL A 571 -28.76 8.58 28.31
N ASN A 572 -29.72 9.08 27.53
CA ASN A 572 -30.93 8.36 27.16
C ASN A 572 -30.92 7.79 25.74
N ASN A 573 -30.01 8.23 24.86
CA ASN A 573 -29.89 7.68 23.52
C ASN A 573 -29.64 6.15 23.54
N LYS A 574 -30.14 5.46 22.50
CA LYS A 574 -30.05 3.99 22.34
C LYS A 574 -29.58 3.54 20.95
N SER A 575 -29.07 4.45 20.11
CA SER A 575 -28.61 4.13 18.75
C SER A 575 -27.12 4.41 18.52
N LEU A 576 -26.60 5.51 19.09
CA LEU A 576 -25.24 5.95 18.83
C LEU A 576 -24.23 4.96 19.40
N LYS A 577 -23.29 4.58 18.53
CA LYS A 577 -22.17 3.67 18.74
C LYS A 577 -20.83 4.41 18.77
N GLU A 578 -20.68 5.44 17.95
CA GLU A 578 -19.45 6.23 17.83
C GLU A 578 -19.69 7.71 18.04
N LEU A 579 -18.85 8.31 18.87
CA LEU A 579 -18.79 9.74 19.06
C LEU A 579 -17.34 10.21 19.00
N ASP A 580 -17.06 11.14 18.09
CA ASP A 580 -15.83 11.92 18.11
C ASP A 580 -16.14 13.37 18.50
N ILE A 581 -15.61 13.74 19.67
CA ILE A 581 -15.65 15.08 20.26
C ILE A 581 -14.23 15.57 20.57
N SER A 582 -13.20 15.12 19.84
CA SER A 582 -11.82 15.58 20.02
C SER A 582 -11.66 17.10 19.84
N ASP A 583 -10.56 17.65 20.31
CA ASP A 583 -10.15 19.04 20.01
C ASP A 583 -11.20 20.12 20.40
N ASN A 584 -12.08 19.81 21.36
CA ASN A 584 -13.17 20.69 21.77
C ASN A 584 -12.88 21.48 23.05
N GLY A 585 -11.67 21.38 23.63
CA GLY A 585 -11.27 22.17 24.80
C GLY A 585 -12.16 21.99 26.03
N LEU A 586 -12.71 20.78 26.21
CA LEU A 586 -13.79 20.47 27.16
C LEU A 586 -13.41 20.69 28.64
N GLY A 587 -12.22 20.25 29.06
CA GLY A 587 -11.72 20.40 30.43
C GLY A 587 -12.51 19.65 31.52
N ASP A 588 -11.98 19.67 32.75
CA ASP A 588 -12.42 18.78 33.84
C ASP A 588 -13.90 18.91 34.24
N THR A 589 -14.53 20.07 34.02
CA THR A 589 -15.97 20.24 34.24
C THR A 589 -16.80 19.36 33.31
N MET A 590 -16.47 19.34 32.02
CA MET A 590 -17.18 18.55 31.02
C MET A 590 -16.83 17.06 31.13
N ALA A 591 -15.63 16.72 31.60
CA ALA A 591 -15.25 15.34 31.92
C ALA A 591 -16.16 14.69 32.99
N SER A 592 -16.67 15.46 33.94
CA SER A 592 -17.67 14.98 34.91
C SER A 592 -18.98 14.58 34.22
N ILE A 593 -19.43 15.38 33.26
CA ILE A 593 -20.64 15.13 32.47
C ILE A 593 -20.44 13.90 31.57
N ILE A 594 -19.27 13.74 30.95
CA ILE A 594 -18.91 12.52 30.19
C ILE A 594 -18.93 11.28 31.08
N GLY A 595 -18.38 11.37 32.31
CA GLY A 595 -18.42 10.26 33.27
C GLY A 595 -19.85 9.89 33.73
N GLU A 596 -20.77 10.84 33.80
CA GLU A 596 -22.18 10.59 34.12
C GLU A 596 -22.99 10.06 32.93
N MET A 597 -22.71 10.56 31.72
CA MET A 597 -23.19 10.00 30.47
C MET A 597 -22.76 8.54 30.33
N LEU A 598 -21.47 8.22 30.55
CA LEU A 598 -20.95 6.84 30.51
C LEU A 598 -21.53 5.93 31.61
N ARG A 599 -21.97 6.44 32.75
CA ARG A 599 -22.69 5.65 33.77
C ARG A 599 -24.07 5.15 33.32
N SER A 600 -24.68 5.80 32.33
CA SER A 600 -26.08 5.61 31.94
C SER A 600 -26.27 5.15 30.49
N ASN A 601 -25.36 5.57 29.61
CA ASN A 601 -25.31 5.10 28.23
C ASN A 601 -24.69 3.70 28.17
N ALA A 602 -25.39 2.78 27.52
CA ALA A 602 -24.97 1.40 27.28
C ALA A 602 -25.03 1.07 25.77
N THR A 603 -24.69 2.05 24.91
CA THR A 603 -24.69 1.87 23.45
C THR A 603 -23.44 2.36 22.76
N ILE A 604 -22.76 3.38 23.29
CA ILE A 604 -21.48 3.87 22.76
C ILE A 604 -20.43 2.78 22.98
N MET A 605 -19.70 2.47 21.90
CA MET A 605 -18.66 1.43 21.82
C MET A 605 -17.31 2.02 21.41
N TYR A 606 -17.31 3.15 20.71
CA TYR A 606 -16.13 3.96 20.38
C TYR A 606 -16.34 5.43 20.82
N LEU A 607 -15.37 6.00 21.51
CA LEU A 607 -15.36 7.41 21.92
C LEU A 607 -13.97 8.02 21.68
N ASN A 608 -13.88 9.14 20.96
CA ASN A 608 -12.64 9.91 20.82
C ASN A 608 -12.69 11.19 21.68
N LEU A 609 -11.72 11.29 22.60
CA LEU A 609 -11.54 12.37 23.57
C LEU A 609 -10.19 13.10 23.43
N ASP A 610 -9.44 12.90 22.34
CA ASP A 610 -8.12 13.54 22.14
C ASP A 610 -8.19 15.08 22.23
N ASN A 611 -7.08 15.70 22.65
CA ASN A 611 -6.86 17.15 22.74
C ASN A 611 -7.94 17.98 23.49
N ASN A 612 -8.67 17.37 24.43
CA ASN A 612 -9.74 18.03 25.18
C ASN A 612 -9.32 18.72 26.50
N GLN A 613 -8.01 18.90 26.73
CA GLN A 613 -7.45 19.64 27.87
C GLN A 613 -7.85 19.10 29.27
N PHE A 614 -8.18 17.80 29.35
CA PHE A 614 -8.49 17.12 30.61
C PHE A 614 -7.24 16.89 31.48
N GLY A 615 -7.32 17.28 32.74
CA GLY A 615 -6.37 16.98 33.81
C GLY A 615 -6.70 15.67 34.55
N LEU A 616 -5.95 15.39 35.62
CA LEU A 616 -6.11 14.16 36.41
C LEU A 616 -7.52 13.99 36.97
N SER A 617 -8.18 15.06 37.43
CA SER A 617 -9.54 14.99 37.99
C SER A 617 -10.57 14.71 36.90
N GLY A 618 -10.42 15.29 35.71
CA GLY A 618 -11.25 14.99 34.55
C GLY A 618 -11.12 13.53 34.11
N TRP A 619 -9.89 13.05 33.92
CA TRP A 619 -9.66 11.63 33.58
C TRP A 619 -10.16 10.67 34.65
N ALA A 620 -10.01 11.00 35.94
CA ALA A 620 -10.57 10.18 37.02
C ALA A 620 -12.11 10.08 36.95
N SER A 621 -12.79 11.18 36.61
CA SER A 621 -14.25 11.19 36.40
C SER A 621 -14.69 10.34 35.19
N ILE A 622 -13.92 10.36 34.10
CA ILE A 622 -14.14 9.52 32.90
C ILE A 622 -13.81 8.05 33.17
N ALA A 623 -12.84 7.77 34.07
CA ALA A 623 -12.41 6.43 34.42
C ALA A 623 -13.39 5.69 35.36
N GLN A 624 -14.01 6.39 36.31
CA GLN A 624 -14.92 5.78 37.31
C GLN A 624 -15.94 4.76 36.75
N PRO A 625 -16.67 5.03 35.65
CA PRO A 625 -17.70 4.11 35.15
C PRO A 625 -17.11 2.80 34.63
N LEU A 626 -15.89 2.85 34.08
CA LEU A 626 -15.14 1.67 33.62
C LEU A 626 -14.52 0.91 34.81
N LEU A 627 -13.89 1.63 35.75
CA LEU A 627 -13.16 1.04 36.88
C LEU A 627 -14.06 0.40 37.95
N TYR A 628 -15.36 0.71 37.95
CA TYR A 628 -16.38 0.09 38.80
C TYR A 628 -17.33 -0.83 38.03
N ASP A 629 -16.96 -1.25 36.80
CA ASP A 629 -17.72 -2.20 35.95
C ASP A 629 -19.17 -1.80 35.64
N ILE A 630 -19.46 -0.49 35.69
CA ILE A 630 -20.78 0.11 35.40
C ILE A 630 -20.97 0.24 33.89
N ASN A 631 -19.95 0.73 33.17
CA ASN A 631 -19.96 0.76 31.71
C ASN A 631 -19.13 -0.40 31.15
N ARG A 632 -19.84 -1.36 30.54
CA ARG A 632 -19.28 -2.54 29.89
C ARG A 632 -19.39 -2.52 28.36
N THR A 633 -19.84 -1.41 27.78
CA THR A 633 -20.13 -1.30 26.34
C THR A 633 -19.09 -0.51 25.58
N LEU A 634 -18.41 0.42 26.25
CA LEU A 634 -17.28 1.14 25.68
C LEU A 634 -16.12 0.17 25.49
N ASN A 635 -15.78 -0.09 24.23
CA ASN A 635 -14.73 -1.03 23.81
C ASN A 635 -13.46 -0.30 23.35
N HIS A 636 -13.61 0.94 22.85
CA HIS A 636 -12.53 1.78 22.35
C HIS A 636 -12.67 3.20 22.89
N LEU A 637 -11.60 3.70 23.51
CA LEU A 637 -11.49 5.08 23.96
C LEU A 637 -10.17 5.65 23.44
N ILE A 638 -10.22 6.69 22.60
CA ILE A 638 -9.01 7.43 22.23
C ILE A 638 -8.80 8.56 23.24
N PHE A 639 -7.61 8.54 23.84
CA PHE A 639 -7.06 9.55 24.73
C PHE A 639 -5.68 10.00 24.21
N PRO A 640 -5.08 11.09 24.71
CA PRO A 640 -4.12 11.86 23.91
C PRO A 640 -2.88 11.14 23.40
N LYS A 641 -2.56 11.37 22.12
CA LYS A 641 -1.41 10.81 21.39
C LYS A 641 -0.06 11.06 22.08
N THR A 642 0.03 12.14 22.87
CA THR A 642 1.20 12.49 23.71
C THR A 642 1.51 11.49 24.82
N LEU A 643 0.60 10.56 25.13
CA LEU A 643 0.89 9.39 25.98
C LEU A 643 0.99 8.07 25.19
N ALA A 644 0.36 7.96 24.02
CA ALA A 644 0.44 6.75 23.19
C ALA A 644 1.89 6.41 22.78
N SER A 645 2.69 7.43 22.43
CA SER A 645 4.13 7.27 22.11
C SER A 645 5.03 6.95 23.30
N ALA A 646 4.54 7.13 24.54
CA ALA A 646 5.29 6.83 25.76
C ALA A 646 5.24 5.33 26.15
N TYR A 647 4.36 4.53 25.54
CA TYR A 647 4.26 3.09 25.79
C TYR A 647 5.15 2.24 24.86
N THR A 648 5.55 2.77 23.70
CA THR A 648 6.32 2.03 22.67
C THR A 648 7.81 2.38 22.65
N SER A 649 8.29 3.23 23.56
CA SER A 649 9.71 3.60 23.66
C SER A 649 10.22 3.52 25.11
N THR A 650 11.40 2.94 25.30
CA THR A 650 12.03 2.71 26.61
C THR A 650 12.56 3.99 27.29
N ILE A 651 12.16 5.18 26.80
CA ILE A 651 12.81 6.47 27.08
C ILE A 651 11.78 7.48 27.60
N ILE A 652 11.66 7.56 28.93
CA ILE A 652 10.75 8.47 29.64
C ILE A 652 11.31 9.92 29.66
N GLN A 653 11.71 10.46 28.51
CA GLN A 653 12.29 11.81 28.39
C GLN A 653 11.44 12.79 27.55
N ASN A 654 10.71 12.33 26.54
CA ASN A 654 9.97 13.22 25.62
C ASN A 654 8.59 13.69 26.16
N PHE A 655 8.50 13.93 27.48
CA PHE A 655 7.33 14.56 28.12
C PHE A 655 7.32 16.10 27.98
N THR A 656 8.37 16.69 27.41
CA THR A 656 8.63 18.14 27.38
C THR A 656 7.82 18.91 26.34
N SER A 657 7.42 18.28 25.23
CA SER A 657 6.89 18.97 24.04
C SER A 657 5.43 19.45 24.16
N ALA A 658 4.73 19.14 25.25
CA ALA A 658 3.36 19.57 25.50
C ALA A 658 3.25 20.33 26.83
N GLN A 659 2.95 21.64 26.77
CA GLN A 659 2.95 22.55 27.93
C GLN A 659 2.03 22.08 29.08
N LEU A 660 0.91 21.40 28.79
CA LEU A 660 0.00 20.85 29.81
C LEU A 660 0.58 19.66 30.61
N PHE A 661 1.50 18.87 30.04
CA PHE A 661 2.00 17.64 30.69
C PHE A 661 3.46 17.75 31.16
N GLY A 662 4.31 18.52 30.46
CA GLY A 662 5.69 18.78 30.89
C GLY A 662 5.77 19.53 32.22
N SER A 663 4.76 20.35 32.53
CA SER A 663 4.60 21.12 33.77
C SER A 663 4.16 20.28 34.99
N LEU A 664 3.77 19.01 34.81
CA LEU A 664 3.29 18.15 35.89
C LEU A 664 4.44 17.52 36.69
N SER A 665 4.33 17.58 38.01
CA SER A 665 5.13 16.81 38.98
C SER A 665 5.17 15.32 38.63
N LYS A 666 6.31 14.67 38.82
CA LYS A 666 6.55 13.25 38.47
C LYS A 666 5.41 12.33 38.95
N ASP A 667 4.99 12.48 40.21
CA ASP A 667 3.99 11.62 40.84
C ASP A 667 2.61 11.74 40.16
N LYS A 668 2.22 12.95 39.73
CA LYS A 668 0.99 13.17 38.95
C LYS A 668 1.07 12.53 37.56
N ARG A 669 2.23 12.56 36.90
CA ARG A 669 2.43 11.84 35.64
C ARG A 669 2.30 10.33 35.84
N THR A 670 2.92 9.77 36.88
CA THR A 670 2.76 8.35 37.23
C THR A 670 1.32 7.98 37.55
N GLN A 671 0.57 8.81 38.30
CA GLN A 671 -0.85 8.60 38.58
C GLN A 671 -1.71 8.60 37.31
N ILE A 672 -1.46 9.52 36.37
CA ILE A 672 -2.17 9.57 35.08
C ILE A 672 -1.86 8.33 34.22
N ILE A 673 -0.60 7.89 34.15
CA ILE A 673 -0.22 6.66 33.42
C ILE A 673 -0.89 5.42 34.03
N GLN A 674 -0.84 5.27 35.37
CA GLN A 674 -1.50 4.16 36.07
C GLN A 674 -3.02 4.17 35.91
N LEU A 675 -3.64 5.36 35.77
CA LEU A 675 -5.06 5.49 35.51
C LEU A 675 -5.41 5.03 34.09
N PHE A 676 -4.66 5.50 33.08
CA PHE A 676 -4.87 5.08 31.69
C PHE A 676 -4.62 3.60 31.48
N GLN A 677 -3.60 3.01 32.10
CA GLN A 677 -3.36 1.57 31.95
C GLN A 677 -4.55 0.75 32.49
N LYS A 678 -5.05 1.07 33.70
CA LYS A 678 -6.27 0.43 34.23
C LYS A 678 -7.52 0.64 33.37
N MET A 679 -7.62 1.79 32.68
CA MET A 679 -8.68 2.00 31.69
C MET A 679 -8.47 1.14 30.44
N GLN A 680 -7.24 1.01 29.92
CA GLN A 680 -6.93 0.12 28.79
C GLN A 680 -7.20 -1.35 29.11
N ASP A 681 -6.85 -1.79 30.33
CA ASP A 681 -7.14 -3.13 30.84
C ASP A 681 -8.66 -3.38 30.87
N LYS A 682 -9.45 -2.47 31.47
CA LYS A 682 -10.92 -2.58 31.49
C LYS A 682 -11.58 -2.50 30.10
N LEU A 683 -11.05 -1.68 29.19
CA LEU A 683 -11.49 -1.66 27.81
C LEU A 683 -11.11 -2.96 27.07
N ALA A 684 -10.04 -3.66 27.47
CA ALA A 684 -9.69 -4.98 26.95
C ALA A 684 -10.62 -6.07 27.50
N GLU A 685 -10.99 -6.00 28.78
CA GLU A 685 -12.03 -6.85 29.39
C GLU A 685 -13.37 -6.68 28.65
N ASN A 686 -13.85 -5.44 28.44
CA ASN A 686 -15.09 -5.18 27.69
C ASN A 686 -15.04 -5.74 26.25
N ARG A 687 -13.91 -5.57 25.53
CA ARG A 687 -13.72 -6.16 24.19
C ARG A 687 -13.74 -7.69 24.21
N PHE A 688 -13.19 -8.32 25.25
CA PHE A 688 -13.19 -9.77 25.43
C PHE A 688 -14.57 -10.31 25.81
N GLU A 689 -15.28 -9.68 26.76
CA GLU A 689 -16.69 -10.01 27.06
C GLU A 689 -17.55 -9.90 25.79
N THR A 690 -17.37 -8.83 24.99
CA THR A 690 -18.07 -8.66 23.70
C THR A 690 -17.79 -9.82 22.73
N SER A 691 -16.52 -10.16 22.50
CA SER A 691 -16.15 -11.16 21.48
C SER A 691 -16.48 -12.60 21.87
N VAL A 692 -16.56 -12.89 23.17
CA VAL A 692 -16.98 -14.21 23.69
C VAL A 692 -18.51 -14.36 23.69
N LEU A 693 -19.27 -13.29 23.92
CA LEU A 693 -20.74 -13.32 23.97
C LEU A 693 -21.41 -13.20 22.59
N ASP A 694 -20.79 -12.51 21.63
CA ASP A 694 -21.30 -12.37 20.26
C ASP A 694 -20.15 -12.40 19.24
N SER A 695 -19.70 -13.61 18.91
CA SER A 695 -18.63 -13.85 17.91
C SER A 695 -18.97 -13.37 16.49
N SER A 696 -20.24 -13.06 16.23
CA SER A 696 -20.73 -12.46 14.98
C SER A 696 -20.51 -10.94 14.89
N ASN A 697 -20.13 -10.31 16.01
CA ASN A 697 -20.37 -8.89 16.24
C ASN A 697 -19.19 -8.23 16.98
N ILE A 698 -17.97 -8.68 16.65
CA ILE A 698 -16.72 -8.01 17.05
C ILE A 698 -16.80 -6.57 16.56
N TYR A 699 -16.88 -5.61 17.49
CA TYR A 699 -17.09 -4.22 17.13
C TYR A 699 -15.87 -3.64 16.43
N VAL A 700 -16.03 -3.30 15.15
CA VAL A 700 -15.02 -2.64 14.31
C VAL A 700 -15.51 -1.22 14.09
N SER A 701 -14.67 -0.22 14.42
CA SER A 701 -15.12 1.17 14.36
C SER A 701 -15.19 1.73 12.94
N GLU A 702 -16.32 2.37 12.62
CA GLU A 702 -16.60 3.06 11.36
C GLU A 702 -15.62 4.24 11.16
N TYR A 703 -15.22 4.94 12.22
CA TYR A 703 -14.15 5.96 12.15
C TYR A 703 -12.74 5.37 12.08
N ALA A 704 -12.44 4.31 12.82
CA ALA A 704 -11.13 3.67 12.79
C ALA A 704 -10.85 2.98 11.44
N ILE A 705 -11.90 2.51 10.76
CA ILE A 705 -11.81 1.88 9.44
C ILE A 705 -12.81 2.50 8.46
N LYS A 706 -12.55 3.75 8.05
CA LYS A 706 -12.95 4.21 6.70
C LYS A 706 -12.17 3.37 5.68
N GLN A 707 -12.76 2.25 5.29
CA GLN A 707 -12.10 1.14 4.60
C GLN A 707 -11.33 1.59 3.36
N THR A 708 -10.04 1.26 3.34
CA THR A 708 -9.34 0.99 2.08
C THR A 708 -10.10 -0.10 1.34
N TYR A 709 -10.37 0.10 0.05
CA TYR A 709 -11.12 -0.89 -0.73
C TYR A 709 -10.26 -2.13 -0.98
N ASP A 710 -10.36 -3.12 -0.09
CA ASP A 710 -9.59 -4.35 -0.16
C ASP A 710 -10.25 -5.37 -1.08
N VAL A 711 -9.55 -5.73 -2.16
CA VAL A 711 -10.01 -6.76 -3.08
C VAL A 711 -9.67 -8.14 -2.53
N VAL A 712 -10.69 -8.95 -2.27
CA VAL A 712 -10.51 -10.39 -2.02
C VAL A 712 -9.97 -11.05 -3.30
N LEU A 713 -8.71 -11.47 -3.25
CA LEU A 713 -8.04 -12.15 -4.37
C LEU A 713 -8.18 -13.67 -4.25
N PRO A 714 -8.44 -14.40 -5.35
CA PRO A 714 -8.39 -15.85 -5.33
C PRO A 714 -6.94 -16.36 -5.19
N ASN A 715 -6.75 -17.49 -4.50
CA ASN A 715 -5.45 -18.17 -4.35
C ASN A 715 -4.85 -18.72 -5.67
N ILE A 716 -5.63 -18.69 -6.75
CA ILE A 716 -5.26 -19.09 -8.12
C ILE A 716 -5.44 -17.85 -9.00
N ALA A 717 -4.55 -17.63 -9.98
CA ALA A 717 -4.68 -16.51 -10.90
C ALA A 717 -6.00 -16.57 -11.68
N CYS A 718 -6.74 -15.46 -11.73
CA CYS A 718 -7.93 -15.32 -12.56
C CYS A 718 -7.61 -15.63 -14.03
N PRO A 719 -8.38 -16.47 -14.74
CA PRO A 719 -8.21 -16.63 -16.18
C PRO A 719 -8.52 -15.31 -16.92
N LEU A 720 -8.06 -15.20 -18.17
CA LEU A 720 -8.44 -14.08 -19.04
C LEU A 720 -9.97 -14.05 -19.23
N VAL A 721 -10.56 -12.87 -19.10
CA VAL A 721 -11.99 -12.65 -19.36
C VAL A 721 -12.25 -12.84 -20.87
N PRO A 722 -13.32 -13.55 -21.27
CA PRO A 722 -13.69 -13.68 -22.67
C PRO A 722 -13.89 -12.32 -23.35
N VAL A 723 -13.08 -12.01 -24.36
CA VAL A 723 -13.12 -10.72 -25.06
C VAL A 723 -14.28 -10.72 -26.07
N PRO A 724 -15.23 -9.76 -26.00
CA PRO A 724 -16.31 -9.64 -26.97
C PRO A 724 -15.82 -9.37 -28.41
N GLU A 725 -16.56 -9.86 -29.41
CA GLU A 725 -16.19 -9.74 -30.83
C GLU A 725 -15.85 -8.28 -31.24
N HIS A 726 -16.66 -7.31 -30.78
CA HIS A 726 -16.50 -5.90 -31.10
C HIS A 726 -15.23 -5.26 -30.49
N LEU A 727 -14.61 -5.86 -29.47
CA LEU A 727 -13.29 -5.47 -28.97
C LEU A 727 -12.18 -6.23 -29.69
N SER A 728 -12.39 -7.53 -29.97
CA SER A 728 -11.41 -8.35 -30.70
C SER A 728 -11.15 -7.90 -32.14
N SER A 729 -12.10 -7.18 -32.75
CA SER A 729 -12.00 -6.64 -34.11
C SER A 729 -11.33 -5.25 -34.18
N LEU A 730 -10.99 -4.63 -33.04
CA LEU A 730 -10.28 -3.35 -33.03
C LEU A 730 -8.79 -3.54 -33.42
N PRO A 731 -8.21 -2.62 -34.22
CA PRO A 731 -6.78 -2.66 -34.50
C PRO A 731 -5.99 -2.38 -33.20
N PRO A 732 -4.98 -3.21 -32.85
CA PRO A 732 -4.23 -3.01 -31.62
C PRO A 732 -3.41 -1.71 -31.68
N PRO A 733 -3.35 -0.92 -30.59
CA PRO A 733 -2.56 0.32 -30.56
C PRO A 733 -1.05 0.04 -30.69
N PRO A 734 -0.21 1.08 -30.97
CA PRO A 734 1.24 0.94 -31.09
C PRO A 734 1.90 0.30 -29.86
N SER A 735 3.12 -0.22 -30.02
CA SER A 735 3.78 -0.98 -28.95
C SER A 735 4.40 -0.03 -27.91
N PRO A 736 4.25 -0.29 -26.59
CA PRO A 736 4.86 0.53 -25.53
C PRO A 736 6.37 0.79 -25.73
N LEU A 737 7.08 -0.19 -26.32
CA LEU A 737 8.51 -0.11 -26.61
C LEU A 737 8.87 0.47 -28.00
N SER A 738 7.90 0.72 -28.89
CA SER A 738 8.18 1.03 -30.31
C SER A 738 8.68 2.47 -30.58
N ASP A 739 8.59 3.36 -29.60
CA ASP A 739 9.12 4.73 -29.70
C ASP A 739 10.49 4.91 -29.02
N ILE A 740 10.88 4.03 -28.09
CA ILE A 740 12.19 4.10 -27.41
C ILE A 740 13.33 3.96 -28.43
N ASN A 741 13.17 3.05 -29.40
CA ASN A 741 14.15 2.78 -30.46
C ASN A 741 14.24 3.88 -31.54
N LYS A 742 13.42 4.94 -31.47
CA LYS A 742 13.49 6.09 -32.40
C LYS A 742 14.29 7.25 -31.80
N THR A 743 14.31 7.41 -30.48
CA THR A 743 15.02 8.49 -29.79
C THR A 743 16.53 8.27 -29.62
N SER A 744 17.01 7.05 -29.85
CA SER A 744 18.45 6.72 -29.84
C SER A 744 19.16 6.92 -31.19
N ALA A 745 18.42 7.21 -32.27
CA ALA A 745 18.92 7.16 -33.64
C ALA A 745 19.26 8.54 -34.26
N THR A 746 19.22 9.63 -33.49
CA THR A 746 19.39 11.01 -33.99
C THR A 746 20.47 11.81 -33.24
N LEU A 747 21.68 11.24 -33.11
CA LEU A 747 22.84 11.94 -32.55
C LEU A 747 24.19 11.54 -33.17
N SER A 748 24.21 11.23 -34.48
CA SER A 748 25.45 10.94 -35.23
C SER A 748 25.36 11.37 -36.70
N SER A 749 25.64 12.65 -36.98
CA SER A 749 25.70 13.16 -38.36
C SER A 749 26.77 14.25 -38.52
N SER A 750 27.98 13.84 -38.91
CA SER A 750 29.04 14.77 -39.35
C SER A 750 29.86 14.16 -40.49
N ASN A 751 29.57 14.61 -41.71
CA ASN A 751 30.44 14.69 -42.89
C ASN A 751 31.36 13.50 -43.25
N THR A 752 31.09 12.86 -44.39
CA THR A 752 32.00 12.96 -45.56
C THR A 752 31.31 12.59 -46.88
N THR A 753 32.00 12.79 -48.00
CA THR A 753 31.48 12.90 -49.38
C THR A 753 31.31 11.56 -50.13
N PRO A 754 30.48 11.50 -51.19
CA PRO A 754 30.17 10.27 -51.92
C PRO A 754 31.18 9.90 -53.00
N SER A 755 31.23 8.61 -53.35
CA SER A 755 31.85 8.09 -54.58
C SER A 755 31.09 6.87 -55.11
N ASN A 756 31.05 6.71 -56.44
CA ASN A 756 30.36 5.61 -57.12
C ASN A 756 31.32 4.46 -57.42
N THR A 757 30.86 3.21 -57.28
CA THR A 757 31.23 2.11 -58.18
C THR A 757 30.16 1.01 -58.18
N SER A 758 30.09 0.25 -59.27
CA SER A 758 29.06 -0.76 -59.55
C SER A 758 29.65 -2.15 -59.76
N SER A 759 29.03 -3.20 -59.21
CA SER A 759 29.01 -4.55 -59.83
C SER A 759 27.96 -5.48 -59.20
N SER A 760 27.48 -6.42 -59.99
CA SER A 760 26.54 -7.53 -59.69
C SER A 760 27.26 -8.88 -60.01
N PRO A 761 26.68 -10.10 -60.02
CA PRO A 761 25.26 -10.50 -60.09
C PRO A 761 24.85 -11.74 -59.22
N LEU A 762 23.73 -12.40 -59.60
CA LEU A 762 23.04 -13.52 -58.94
C LEU A 762 23.62 -14.91 -59.25
N ASN A 763 23.23 -15.93 -58.45
CA ASN A 763 22.81 -17.34 -58.80
C ASN A 763 23.00 -18.31 -57.60
N VAL A 764 22.35 -19.48 -57.43
CA VAL A 764 21.23 -20.19 -58.12
C VAL A 764 20.53 -21.20 -57.16
N THR A 765 19.42 -21.85 -57.57
CA THR A 765 18.67 -22.90 -56.85
C THR A 765 19.21 -24.35 -57.04
N PRO A 766 18.64 -25.36 -56.34
CA PRO A 766 17.70 -26.32 -56.97
C PRO A 766 16.41 -26.56 -56.12
N LEU A 767 15.23 -27.05 -56.57
CA LEU A 767 14.80 -28.15 -57.48
C LEU A 767 14.93 -29.57 -56.87
N SER A 768 13.98 -30.52 -57.02
CA SER A 768 12.63 -30.56 -57.66
C SER A 768 11.77 -31.72 -57.04
N ALA A 769 10.50 -32.03 -57.38
CA ALA A 769 9.53 -31.45 -58.33
C ALA A 769 8.18 -31.09 -57.64
N THR A 770 7.04 -31.81 -57.62
CA THR A 770 6.44 -33.01 -58.30
C THR A 770 4.95 -33.09 -57.83
N THR A 771 3.85 -33.40 -58.55
CA THR A 771 3.42 -33.47 -59.98
C THR A 771 1.89 -33.74 -60.05
N ILE A 772 1.18 -33.32 -61.13
CA ILE A 772 -0.11 -33.88 -61.65
C ILE A 772 -1.39 -33.64 -60.79
N GLU A 773 -2.59 -33.27 -61.31
CA GLU A 773 -3.06 -32.96 -62.68
C GLU A 773 -4.16 -31.86 -62.73
N LYS A 774 -4.77 -31.64 -63.92
CA LYS A 774 -5.81 -30.64 -64.23
C LYS A 774 -7.21 -31.26 -64.26
N LYS A 775 -8.26 -30.47 -63.97
CA LYS A 775 -9.37 -30.20 -64.92
C LYS A 775 -10.38 -29.16 -64.42
N THR A 776 -11.02 -28.49 -65.37
CA THR A 776 -12.26 -27.72 -65.20
C THR A 776 -13.46 -28.57 -65.60
N HIS A 777 -14.65 -28.29 -65.04
CA HIS A 777 -15.92 -28.21 -65.79
C HIS A 777 -17.05 -27.65 -64.89
N SER A 778 -18.25 -27.48 -65.45
CA SER A 778 -19.36 -26.70 -64.88
C SER A 778 -20.72 -27.31 -65.23
N ARG A 779 -21.80 -26.83 -64.58
CA ARG A 779 -23.23 -27.17 -64.80
C ARG A 779 -23.65 -28.55 -64.30
N THR A 780 -24.91 -28.83 -63.93
CA THR A 780 -26.09 -28.00 -63.57
C THR A 780 -26.99 -28.85 -62.65
N ASP A 781 -28.26 -28.44 -62.46
CA ASP A 781 -29.41 -29.25 -62.07
C ASP A 781 -29.66 -29.42 -60.57
N SER A 782 -30.88 -29.69 -60.09
CA SER A 782 -32.20 -29.03 -60.30
C SER A 782 -33.21 -29.71 -59.34
N ASN A 783 -34.39 -29.10 -59.13
CA ASN A 783 -35.58 -29.69 -58.46
C ASN A 783 -35.43 -30.03 -56.96
N SER A 784 -36.51 -30.15 -56.16
CA SER A 784 -37.85 -29.51 -56.18
C SER A 784 -38.58 -29.83 -54.86
N SER A 785 -39.66 -29.09 -54.53
CA SER A 785 -40.82 -29.49 -53.70
C SER A 785 -40.62 -29.97 -52.25
N THR A 786 -41.42 -29.61 -51.22
CA THR A 786 -42.56 -28.67 -51.01
C THR A 786 -42.63 -28.41 -49.46
N THR A 787 -43.65 -27.94 -48.71
CA THR A 787 -45.12 -27.77 -48.89
C THR A 787 -45.71 -26.77 -47.85
N SER A 788 -46.99 -26.43 -48.03
CA SER A 788 -48.03 -26.00 -47.06
C SER A 788 -47.79 -26.16 -45.53
N ASN A 789 -48.36 -25.39 -44.59
CA ASN A 789 -49.39 -24.31 -44.55
C ASN A 789 -49.46 -23.77 -43.08
N SER A 790 -50.31 -22.84 -42.59
CA SER A 790 -51.06 -21.63 -43.03
C SER A 790 -51.86 -21.14 -41.80
N GLY A 791 -52.28 -19.89 -41.58
CA GLY A 791 -52.24 -18.63 -42.34
C GLY A 791 -53.24 -17.61 -41.73
N ILE A 792 -53.57 -16.53 -42.45
CA ILE A 792 -54.74 -15.61 -42.24
C ILE A 792 -54.69 -14.74 -40.95
N THR A 793 -54.83 -13.41 -40.92
CA THR A 793 -54.90 -12.22 -41.84
C THR A 793 -54.59 -10.96 -40.96
N THR A 794 -54.59 -9.65 -41.28
CA THR A 794 -54.87 -8.68 -42.40
C THR A 794 -54.30 -7.32 -41.89
N SER A 795 -54.00 -6.25 -42.64
CA SER A 795 -53.79 -5.95 -44.08
C SER A 795 -53.32 -4.47 -44.22
N THR A 796 -52.94 -4.02 -45.44
CA THR A 796 -52.90 -2.61 -45.92
C THR A 796 -52.00 -1.57 -45.20
N SER A 797 -51.23 -0.70 -45.89
CA SER A 797 -50.93 -0.58 -47.33
C SER A 797 -49.83 0.47 -47.63
N ALA A 798 -48.99 0.19 -48.66
CA ALA A 798 -48.42 1.15 -49.63
C ALA A 798 -47.39 2.22 -49.13
N THR A 799 -46.38 2.70 -49.91
CA THR A 799 -45.80 2.32 -51.23
C THR A 799 -44.44 3.02 -51.44
N THR A 800 -43.50 2.38 -52.17
CA THR A 800 -42.44 2.95 -53.06
C THR A 800 -41.45 4.05 -52.56
N THR A 801 -40.18 4.18 -53.01
CA THR A 801 -39.05 3.30 -53.43
C THR A 801 -37.95 4.20 -54.06
N VAL A 802 -36.71 3.70 -54.22
CA VAL A 802 -35.60 4.27 -55.04
C VAL A 802 -34.92 5.53 -54.46
N ALA A 803 -33.60 5.77 -54.55
CA ALA A 803 -32.38 4.92 -54.54
C ALA A 803 -31.13 5.85 -54.39
N ALA A 804 -29.94 5.25 -54.27
CA ALA A 804 -28.65 5.60 -54.90
C ALA A 804 -28.15 7.09 -55.00
N ALA A 805 -26.85 7.41 -54.88
CA ALA A 805 -25.66 6.65 -54.43
C ALA A 805 -24.42 7.58 -54.34
N THR A 806 -23.27 6.99 -53.95
CA THR A 806 -21.91 7.32 -54.41
C THR A 806 -21.25 8.69 -54.10
N THR A 807 -20.40 8.64 -53.07
CA THR A 807 -18.94 8.98 -53.08
C THR A 807 -18.41 10.42 -53.27
N ASN A 808 -17.36 10.67 -52.47
CA ASN A 808 -16.15 11.45 -52.75
C ASN A 808 -16.20 13.00 -52.81
N LYS A 809 -15.54 13.59 -51.80
CA LYS A 809 -14.23 14.27 -51.88
C LYS A 809 -13.94 15.21 -53.08
N PRO A 810 -13.13 16.27 -52.86
CA PRO A 810 -12.92 17.01 -51.60
C PRO A 810 -12.69 18.54 -51.82
N ALA A 811 -12.27 19.21 -50.73
CA ALA A 811 -11.19 20.19 -50.71
C ALA A 811 -11.40 21.65 -51.18
N VAL A 812 -10.89 22.52 -50.28
CA VAL A 812 -9.89 23.58 -50.54
C VAL A 812 -10.36 25.04 -50.61
N GLN A 813 -9.79 25.82 -49.67
CA GLN A 813 -9.58 27.29 -49.66
C GLN A 813 -10.82 28.20 -49.64
N ASN A 814 -10.74 29.45 -49.16
CA ASN A 814 -10.01 30.15 -48.09
C ASN A 814 -10.52 31.63 -48.14
N ILE A 815 -9.91 32.54 -47.37
CA ILE A 815 -10.02 34.01 -47.52
C ILE A 815 -11.41 34.55 -47.08
N THR A 816 -11.68 34.95 -45.82
CA THR A 816 -11.09 36.01 -44.95
C THR A 816 -11.42 37.45 -45.37
N ASN A 817 -11.83 38.28 -44.38
CA ASN A 817 -11.89 39.76 -44.41
C ASN A 817 -13.01 40.35 -45.33
N ASN A 818 -13.55 41.58 -45.19
CA ASN A 818 -13.53 42.66 -44.17
C ASN A 818 -14.68 43.66 -44.51
N SER A 819 -15.13 44.65 -43.71
CA SER A 819 -15.10 44.94 -42.26
C SER A 819 -15.83 46.27 -41.98
N HIS A 820 -16.48 46.44 -40.81
CA HIS A 820 -17.05 47.73 -40.31
C HIS A 820 -18.26 48.29 -41.14
N VAL A 821 -19.03 49.35 -40.78
CA VAL A 821 -18.98 50.32 -39.65
C VAL A 821 -20.38 50.96 -39.35
N MET A 822 -20.55 51.49 -38.13
CA MET A 822 -21.46 52.60 -37.68
C MET A 822 -23.00 52.52 -37.53
N ASN A 823 -23.42 53.18 -36.43
CA ASN A 823 -24.53 54.14 -36.24
C ASN A 823 -25.94 53.74 -35.72
N SER A 824 -26.49 54.71 -34.99
CA SER A 824 -27.74 54.84 -34.22
C SER A 824 -28.61 55.98 -34.85
N PRO A 825 -29.59 56.70 -34.24
CA PRO A 825 -30.17 56.70 -32.86
C PRO A 825 -31.73 56.85 -32.82
N LEU A 826 -32.27 57.52 -31.75
CA LEU A 826 -33.64 58.12 -31.52
C LEU A 826 -34.54 57.36 -30.48
N THR A 827 -34.69 57.81 -29.21
CA THR A 827 -35.60 58.84 -28.60
C THR A 827 -37.07 58.39 -28.37
N ALA A 828 -37.81 58.73 -27.28
CA ALA A 828 -37.57 59.52 -26.06
C ALA A 828 -38.61 59.22 -24.93
N ALA A 829 -38.50 59.86 -23.75
CA ALA A 829 -39.42 59.82 -22.59
C ALA A 829 -40.22 61.15 -22.45
N PRO A 830 -40.58 61.81 -21.30
CA PRO A 830 -40.27 61.67 -19.84
C PRO A 830 -41.58 61.28 -19.04
N PRO A 831 -42.21 61.97 -18.03
CA PRO A 831 -41.85 63.08 -17.11
C PRO A 831 -42.37 63.06 -15.62
N ARG A 832 -41.54 63.58 -14.69
CA ARG A 832 -41.87 64.47 -13.52
C ARG A 832 -42.61 63.91 -12.26
N ALA A 833 -42.42 64.44 -11.02
CA ALA A 833 -41.44 65.42 -10.46
C ALA A 833 -41.46 65.54 -8.90
N LEU A 834 -40.44 66.24 -8.33
CA LEU A 834 -40.28 66.87 -6.98
C LEU A 834 -40.15 65.91 -5.75
N ILE A 835 -39.31 66.05 -4.70
CA ILE A 835 -38.42 67.06 -4.05
C ILE A 835 -38.93 67.55 -2.67
N THR A 836 -38.17 67.25 -1.60
CA THR A 836 -38.10 67.87 -0.23
C THR A 836 -37.12 67.03 0.65
N GLN A 837 -36.47 67.48 1.74
CA GLN A 837 -35.83 68.80 2.02
C GLN A 837 -34.80 68.71 3.20
N THR A 838 -33.70 69.47 3.11
CA THR A 838 -32.80 70.06 4.15
C THR A 838 -32.69 69.51 5.59
N SER A 839 -31.44 69.31 6.05
CA SER A 839 -30.93 69.86 7.34
C SER A 839 -29.38 69.93 7.36
N ASP A 840 -28.81 71.13 7.48
CA ASP A 840 -27.35 71.38 7.52
C ASP A 840 -26.83 71.61 8.95
N TRP A 841 -25.62 71.13 9.28
CA TRP A 841 -24.47 71.94 9.73
C TRP A 841 -23.21 71.10 10.03
N GLN A 842 -22.05 71.67 9.71
CA GLN A 842 -20.66 71.25 10.02
C GLN A 842 -20.06 72.27 11.04
N PRO A 843 -18.75 72.37 11.37
CA PRO A 843 -17.55 71.58 11.01
C PRO A 843 -16.84 71.03 12.29
N ASP A 844 -15.58 70.57 12.36
CA ASP A 844 -14.29 71.05 11.82
C ASP A 844 -13.43 70.00 11.10
N GLU A 845 -12.43 70.48 10.36
CA GLU A 845 -11.58 69.74 9.41
C GLU A 845 -10.11 69.56 9.87
N SER A 846 -9.26 69.08 8.96
CA SER A 846 -7.78 69.00 8.97
C SER A 846 -7.14 67.79 9.70
N SER A 847 -6.21 67.05 9.09
CA SER A 847 -5.81 67.04 7.65
C SER A 847 -5.08 65.74 7.25
N GLU A 848 -5.49 65.20 6.11
CA GLU A 848 -4.65 64.69 5.00
C GLU A 848 -3.48 63.72 5.28
N ALA A 849 -3.56 62.53 4.66
CA ALA A 849 -2.63 62.13 3.58
C ALA A 849 -3.20 60.95 2.77
N ASP A 850 -3.29 61.09 1.45
CA ASP A 850 -3.81 60.05 0.55
C ASP A 850 -2.82 58.89 0.29
N ILE A 851 -3.36 57.71 -0.02
CA ILE A 851 -2.69 56.73 -0.87
C ILE A 851 -3.68 56.26 -1.96
N TYR A 852 -3.33 56.55 -3.21
CA TYR A 852 -4.06 56.10 -4.41
C TYR A 852 -3.88 54.60 -4.65
N GLU A 853 -4.92 53.94 -5.17
CA GLU A 853 -4.79 52.60 -5.75
C GLU A 853 -3.93 52.60 -7.01
N SER A 854 -3.08 51.57 -7.18
CA SER A 854 -2.65 51.09 -8.50
C SER A 854 -2.44 49.57 -8.45
N SER A 855 -2.61 48.89 -9.59
CA SER A 855 -3.09 47.50 -9.61
C SER A 855 -2.06 46.43 -9.98
N ASN A 856 -2.34 45.21 -9.51
CA ASN A 856 -1.86 43.91 -10.00
C ASN A 856 -0.35 43.60 -9.96
N THR A 857 0.01 42.57 -9.19
CA THR A 857 0.54 41.32 -9.78
C THR A 857 0.41 40.13 -8.82
N ASN A 858 0.50 38.91 -9.36
CA ASN A 858 0.30 37.67 -8.61
C ASN A 858 1.39 37.42 -7.55
N SER A 859 1.00 36.87 -6.40
CA SER A 859 1.86 35.97 -5.63
C SER A 859 1.07 34.76 -5.14
N TYR A 860 1.55 33.56 -5.45
CA TYR A 860 1.16 32.34 -4.73
C TYR A 860 1.84 32.39 -3.37
N VAL A 861 1.08 32.36 -2.28
CA VAL A 861 1.64 32.09 -0.94
C VAL A 861 1.59 30.58 -0.74
N ALA A 862 2.75 29.99 -0.47
CA ALA A 862 2.87 28.55 -0.21
C ALA A 862 2.25 28.18 1.15
N TYR A 863 1.75 26.96 1.26
CA TYR A 863 1.39 26.40 2.57
C TYR A 863 2.67 26.08 3.35
N SER A 864 2.77 26.60 4.57
CA SER A 864 3.82 26.26 5.52
C SER A 864 3.59 24.85 6.08
N SER A 865 4.36 23.88 5.60
CA SER A 865 4.55 22.60 6.27
C SER A 865 5.65 22.76 7.33
N GLU A 866 5.25 23.16 8.54
CA GLU A 866 6.13 23.19 9.72
C GLU A 866 5.91 21.91 10.53
N ASP A 867 6.86 20.97 10.41
CA ASP A 867 7.14 19.89 11.37
C ASP A 867 8.40 19.13 10.89
N ASP A 868 9.56 19.80 10.92
CA ASP A 868 10.87 19.19 10.63
C ASP A 868 12.03 20.04 11.22
N GLU A 869 12.28 19.94 12.53
CA GLU A 869 13.51 20.44 13.17
C GLU A 869 14.09 19.38 14.15
N SER A 870 15.31 18.92 13.86
CA SER A 870 16.44 19.11 14.81
C SER A 870 17.81 18.77 14.17
N ASP A 871 18.67 19.79 14.13
CA ASP A 871 20.12 19.75 14.30
C ASP A 871 21.02 18.82 13.47
N TYR A 872 21.76 19.45 12.55
CA TYR A 872 23.11 19.03 12.18
C TYR A 872 24.11 19.34 13.30
N THR A 873 24.75 18.30 13.87
CA THR A 873 26.08 18.45 14.48
C THR A 873 27.07 17.50 13.82
N GLN A 874 27.74 17.97 12.75
CA GLN A 874 28.95 17.32 12.25
C GLN A 874 30.20 17.99 12.83
N ASN A 875 31.11 17.16 13.31
CA ASN A 875 32.40 17.53 13.87
C ASN A 875 33.45 16.69 13.14
N SER A 876 34.68 17.21 12.97
CA SER A 876 35.83 16.55 12.31
C SER A 876 35.68 16.29 10.78
N GLU A 877 36.73 16.26 9.96
CA GLU A 877 38.10 16.83 10.01
C GLU A 877 38.76 16.71 8.60
N TYR A 878 40.05 17.06 8.49
CA TYR A 878 40.98 16.72 7.39
C TYR A 878 40.81 17.35 5.98
N GLU A 879 41.75 18.27 5.70
CA GLU A 879 42.65 18.29 4.52
C GLU A 879 42.11 18.38 3.06
N SER A 880 42.75 19.10 2.12
CA SER A 880 44.01 19.86 2.16
C SER A 880 44.12 20.90 1.03
N SER A 881 45.06 21.86 1.19
CA SER A 881 45.63 22.74 0.13
C SER A 881 44.69 23.83 -0.47
N SER A 882 45.17 24.99 -0.94
CA SER A 882 46.43 25.71 -0.69
C SER A 882 46.30 27.20 -1.07
N ASN A 883 47.16 28.06 -0.47
CA ASN A 883 47.49 29.43 -0.92
C ASN A 883 46.37 30.51 -0.89
N GLU A 884 46.61 31.80 -0.64
CA GLU A 884 47.85 32.52 -0.31
C GLU A 884 47.63 33.84 0.51
N ARG A 885 48.66 34.27 1.26
CA ARG A 885 49.05 35.68 1.57
C ARG A 885 48.19 36.63 2.46
N LYS A 886 48.88 37.09 3.55
CA LYS A 886 48.95 38.47 4.12
C LYS A 886 47.92 39.02 5.15
N LYS A 887 48.21 38.73 6.44
CA LYS A 887 48.57 39.67 7.54
C LYS A 887 48.57 41.21 7.26
N PRO A 888 48.53 42.08 8.31
CA PRO A 888 47.90 42.01 9.66
C PRO A 888 47.37 43.40 10.18
N ILE A 889 47.15 43.57 11.51
CA ILE A 889 47.21 44.80 12.39
C ILE A 889 45.94 44.98 13.27
N ARG A 890 45.92 45.56 14.51
CA ARG A 890 46.76 45.51 15.75
C ARG A 890 46.10 46.41 16.84
N LYS A 891 46.33 46.17 18.15
CA LYS A 891 46.00 47.05 19.34
C LYS A 891 44.50 47.07 19.78
N SER A 892 44.10 47.42 21.02
CA SER A 892 44.72 47.34 22.37
C SER A 892 43.71 47.59 23.53
N LYS A 893 44.00 47.06 24.73
CA LYS A 893 43.44 47.38 26.09
C LYS A 893 43.41 48.91 26.41
N PRO A 894 42.63 49.47 27.40
CA PRO A 894 42.59 49.01 28.83
C PRO A 894 41.37 49.38 29.77
N LYS A 895 41.38 48.82 31.02
CA LYS A 895 41.01 49.39 32.38
C LYS A 895 39.64 50.13 32.60
N SER A 896 38.99 50.20 33.79
CA SER A 896 39.18 49.66 35.17
C SER A 896 37.99 49.95 36.13
N LYS A 897 37.79 49.14 37.21
CA LYS A 897 37.42 49.39 38.66
C LYS A 897 36.84 50.76 39.15
N PRO A 898 36.30 50.92 40.41
CA PRO A 898 35.75 49.97 41.46
C PRO A 898 34.54 50.49 42.34
N ASN A 899 33.95 49.64 43.23
CA ASN A 899 33.75 49.84 44.72
C ASN A 899 32.56 49.01 45.32
N ILE A 900 32.68 48.14 46.36
CA ILE A 900 32.77 48.21 47.87
C ILE A 900 31.56 48.75 48.69
N ILE A 901 30.93 47.92 49.57
CA ILE A 901 30.72 48.07 51.06
C ILE A 901 29.50 47.28 51.64
N LYS A 902 29.75 46.44 52.69
CA LYS A 902 29.00 46.06 53.95
C LYS A 902 27.45 46.18 54.06
N SER A 903 26.67 45.45 54.91
CA SER A 903 26.77 44.24 55.79
C SER A 903 25.31 43.85 56.24
N SER A 904 24.88 43.18 57.36
CA SER A 904 25.47 42.70 58.64
C SER A 904 24.51 41.77 59.47
N PHE A 905 25.06 40.78 60.20
CA PHE A 905 24.66 40.18 61.50
C PHE A 905 23.19 39.97 61.97
N LYS A 906 22.84 38.70 62.34
CA LYS A 906 22.34 38.16 63.67
C LYS A 906 21.61 36.80 63.47
N SER A 907 22.05 35.65 64.03
CA SER A 907 21.87 35.08 65.40
C SER A 907 20.40 34.74 65.79
N VAL A 908 19.90 33.49 65.93
CA VAL A 908 20.21 32.37 66.90
C VAL A 908 19.59 32.64 68.30
N PRO A 909 19.06 31.69 69.15
CA PRO A 909 18.98 30.19 69.13
C PRO A 909 17.63 29.48 69.58
N THR A 910 17.61 28.12 69.61
CA THR A 910 16.90 27.19 70.58
C THR A 910 15.35 27.18 70.72
N GLN A 911 14.65 26.23 71.39
CA GLN A 911 14.97 25.05 72.25
C GLN A 911 13.85 23.97 72.10
N GLN A 912 14.14 22.67 71.93
CA GLN A 912 14.01 21.51 72.86
C GLN A 912 12.68 21.28 73.65
N HIS A 913 12.46 20.00 73.99
CA HIS A 913 11.52 19.36 74.96
C HIS A 913 10.20 18.77 74.41
N GLN A 914 9.71 17.60 74.86
CA GLN A 914 10.35 16.43 75.54
C GLN A 914 9.35 15.24 75.63
N GLN A 915 9.85 14.00 75.71
CA GLN A 915 9.20 12.83 76.41
C GLN A 915 7.82 12.32 75.88
N GLN A 916 7.31 11.11 76.17
CA GLN A 916 7.86 9.84 76.68
C GLN A 916 6.88 8.68 76.37
N GLN A 917 7.40 7.46 76.10
CA GLN A 917 6.77 6.15 76.44
C GLN A 917 5.37 5.87 75.80
N GLN A 918 4.73 4.70 75.84
CA GLN A 918 5.02 3.26 76.09
C GLN A 918 4.01 2.52 75.16
N GLN A 919 4.15 1.28 74.65
CA GLN A 919 4.37 -0.01 75.31
C GLN A 919 4.52 -1.13 74.24
N GLN A 920 5.11 -2.27 74.61
CA GLN A 920 4.86 -3.62 74.04
C GLN A 920 3.96 -4.38 75.06
N PRO A 921 3.40 -5.58 74.79
CA PRO A 921 3.64 -6.52 73.67
C PRO A 921 2.35 -7.04 72.98
N GLU A 922 2.47 -7.99 72.02
CA GLU A 922 1.96 -9.38 72.19
C GLU A 922 2.09 -10.27 70.92
N GLN A 923 2.45 -11.53 71.18
CA GLN A 923 2.30 -12.78 70.41
C GLN A 923 1.92 -13.83 71.49
N PRO A 924 1.19 -14.94 71.21
CA PRO A 924 1.50 -15.89 70.14
C PRO A 924 0.26 -16.64 69.56
N GLU A 925 0.37 -17.96 69.39
CA GLU A 925 -0.60 -18.95 68.85
C GLU A 925 -0.84 -18.82 67.32
N GLN A 926 -0.46 -19.77 66.45
CA GLN A 926 -0.42 -21.24 66.46
C GLN A 926 -1.78 -21.95 66.56
N LEU A 927 -2.22 -22.53 65.44
CA LEU A 927 -2.96 -23.79 65.44
C LEU A 927 -2.66 -24.56 64.14
N GLN A 928 -2.47 -25.87 64.27
CA GLN A 928 -2.13 -26.79 63.18
C GLN A 928 -3.36 -27.59 62.74
N THR A 929 -3.54 -27.82 61.44
CA THR A 929 -4.11 -29.08 60.91
C THR A 929 -3.57 -29.38 59.51
N GLN A 930 -2.63 -30.31 59.45
CA GLN A 930 -2.38 -31.21 58.32
C GLN A 930 -3.20 -32.51 58.54
N PRO A 931 -3.23 -33.47 57.58
CA PRO A 931 -3.14 -33.35 56.12
C PRO A 931 -4.26 -34.18 55.44
N LEU A 932 -4.23 -34.26 54.11
CA LEU A 932 -4.48 -35.53 53.43
C LEU A 932 -3.60 -35.63 52.18
N GLN A 933 -2.80 -36.69 52.10
CA GLN A 933 -2.00 -37.04 50.93
C GLN A 933 -2.75 -38.11 50.12
N GLU A 934 -2.51 -38.14 48.82
CA GLU A 934 -2.24 -39.42 48.17
C GLU A 934 -1.14 -39.21 47.11
N GLN A 935 -0.21 -40.16 47.01
CA GLN A 935 1.00 -40.08 46.20
C GLN A 935 1.12 -41.30 45.30
N PHE A 936 1.62 -41.08 44.07
CA PHE A 936 2.60 -41.92 43.37
C PHE A 936 3.31 -40.94 42.40
N GLN A 937 4.62 -40.63 42.44
CA GLN A 937 5.85 -41.45 42.48
C GLN A 937 5.91 -42.51 41.37
N SER A 938 7.02 -42.70 40.66
CA SER A 938 8.45 -42.39 40.96
C SER A 938 9.11 -41.50 39.86
N ASP A 939 10.00 -40.56 40.18
CA ASP A 939 11.49 -40.67 40.30
C ASP A 939 12.20 -41.13 39.00
N SER A 940 13.38 -40.63 38.58
CA SER A 940 14.43 -39.78 39.22
C SER A 940 15.07 -38.80 38.19
N GLN A 941 15.65 -37.65 38.54
CA GLN A 941 17.09 -37.41 38.86
C GLN A 941 18.09 -38.25 38.04
N THR A 942 19.20 -37.73 37.49
CA THR A 942 19.77 -36.35 37.47
C THR A 942 20.51 -36.11 36.11
N GLU A 943 21.49 -35.23 35.82
CA GLU A 943 22.43 -34.40 36.63
C GLU A 943 22.87 -33.10 35.90
N VAL A 944 24.12 -32.65 36.07
CA VAL A 944 24.70 -31.38 35.60
C VAL A 944 25.61 -31.56 34.37
N LEU A 945 25.42 -30.75 33.32
CA LEU A 945 26.49 -30.04 32.58
C LEU A 945 25.94 -28.97 31.63
#